data_AF-A0A819S7H8-F1
#
_entry.id   AF-A0A819S7H8-F1
#
_cell.length_a   1.000
_cell.length_b   1.000
_cell.length_c   1.000
_cell.angle_alpha   90.00
_cell.angle_beta   90.00
_cell.angle_gamma   90.00
#
_symmetry.space_group_name_H-M   'P 1'
#
loop_
_entity.id
_entity.type
_entity.pdbx_description
1 polymer ?
#
loop_
_entity_poly.entity_id
_entity_poly.type
_entity_poly.pdbx_seq_one_letter_code
_entity_poly.pdbx_strand_id
1 'polypeptide(L)'
;MPQENGYRSTPSSSHLRNNVSQNDNETDKISTNREVRERGYYSELATINPDSKFEVARQAPIAHDDVLRQTFRLSNTARASVFDLQGIDVAQLLANSRQGEVTTEFKRSDVYLEKTIEPKVFMPFYTAPYTLPRKVEIERRKRLYLSLDLPTLLKERNIDTNKLMPKHIPADKIVTLNIPNEDPAPFDPFLPLHYFDDTDYEIWTPESWLALGHDSITGLNKPLPGIALLPDVPASEIYDIKDSNLHLNWRNVSIHDYDPEKQLWLVTTDDREHNVFDMYRPAKQSRKQTEAIEGKRQTSENSVANGTSSHHSSGSHGRYWVPRIQLHFLAEDPRIFADRVAKAYRDRKRIEAELRSALFIDCMPIDGIGKLDDERIKRMIELTKTSAISKTVKDEYVTPIVEEVNLDYARTMNSMIFEEVTQSDPISFAFITLPLKQRRIIPRTGCIDIPEYSFNEVFDQFKFISLLTSKPAIDALKLVRTECDYVINNLSLLQKTIPKHVKLDEFESMQFNQTSTTHMYLTDTWKNNLRQGIKTKFIDVGRGWYNINESDFHIYQVSKLKKFIERVKFMMQDTLRFLVQDSCQNYVRMVTDACSPVLNMKEGFKWPQNDLINSPYKPPKNPLFHLDIIIDQVGPRYVTSYESFSNTILGAFDRAITQTQAIPQIEKDIMENIFWGGEMLKLESVALQENKVIEWRETLQKAVQASLIPLKAYAEAYESYVPLMNLNTDHYIKDFEKTEKSIEEYRNEMLMHVREKDKLEKNIPVSIVIGPYYIFAQKLREALSNKRKLLIEALLLSQTRKARTKTEEV
;
A
#
# COMPACT_ATOMS: atom_id res chain seq x y z
N MET A 1 -41.84 -64.59 -11.77
CA MET A 1 -42.63 -65.26 -10.70
C MET A 1 -41.76 -66.33 -10.06
N PRO A 2 -41.85 -66.63 -8.75
CA PRO A 2 -42.43 -65.90 -7.62
C PRO A 2 -41.49 -65.82 -6.37
N GLN A 3 -42.06 -65.19 -5.32
CA GLN A 3 -41.71 -64.91 -3.91
C GLN A 3 -40.81 -65.89 -3.11
N GLU A 4 -40.05 -65.38 -2.13
CA GLU A 4 -40.32 -65.49 -0.67
C GLU A 4 -39.19 -64.96 0.26
N ASN A 5 -39.58 -64.70 1.51
CA ASN A 5 -38.91 -64.02 2.63
C ASN A 5 -37.71 -64.75 3.28
N GLY A 6 -36.84 -64.00 3.99
CA GLY A 6 -36.39 -64.38 5.35
C GLY A 6 -34.88 -64.41 5.69
N TYR A 7 -34.50 -63.55 6.65
CA TYR A 7 -33.48 -63.68 7.72
C TYR A 7 -31.95 -63.72 7.44
N ARG A 8 -31.23 -62.72 8.01
CA ARG A 8 -30.12 -62.83 9.02
C ARG A 8 -29.47 -61.44 9.24
N SER A 9 -29.68 -60.76 10.37
CA SER A 9 -29.03 -60.86 11.70
C SER A 9 -27.76 -60.00 11.86
N THR A 10 -27.87 -58.98 12.73
CA THR A 10 -26.81 -58.19 13.36
C THR A 10 -26.15 -58.97 14.53
N PRO A 11 -24.98 -58.50 14.99
CA PRO A 11 -24.80 -58.21 16.41
C PRO A 11 -24.12 -56.83 16.60
N SER A 12 -24.72 -55.85 17.29
CA SER A 12 -24.73 -55.62 18.75
C SER A 12 -23.36 -55.34 19.39
N SER A 13 -23.11 -54.07 19.75
CA SER A 13 -22.53 -53.74 21.06
C SER A 13 -23.17 -52.43 21.57
N SER A 14 -23.79 -52.51 22.75
CA SER A 14 -24.30 -51.42 23.57
C SER A 14 -23.44 -51.39 24.84
N HIS A 15 -23.04 -50.23 25.34
CA HIS A 15 -23.61 -49.53 26.51
C HIS A 15 -22.43 -48.72 27.13
N LEU A 16 -22.54 -47.55 27.78
CA LEU A 16 -23.63 -46.81 28.42
C LEU A 16 -23.15 -45.36 28.68
N ARG A 17 -24.02 -44.39 28.34
CA ARG A 17 -24.50 -43.22 29.12
C ARG A 17 -23.53 -42.27 29.86
N ASN A 18 -23.71 -40.96 29.65
CA ASN A 18 -24.66 -40.15 30.44
C ASN A 18 -24.83 -38.70 29.93
N ASN A 19 -26.00 -38.15 30.29
CA ASN A 19 -26.63 -36.89 29.87
C ASN A 19 -25.90 -35.62 30.35
N VAL A 20 -26.05 -34.53 29.60
CA VAL A 20 -25.83 -33.15 30.08
C VAL A 20 -27.06 -32.31 29.74
N SER A 21 -27.70 -31.79 30.80
CA SER A 21 -28.66 -30.69 30.76
C SER A 21 -28.18 -29.60 31.71
N GLN A 22 -28.15 -28.36 31.20
CA GLN A 22 -28.36 -27.06 31.86
C GLN A 22 -27.70 -26.79 33.24
N ASN A 23 -26.79 -25.82 33.27
CA ASN A 23 -27.00 -24.53 33.96
C ASN A 23 -25.77 -23.63 33.80
N ASP A 24 -25.93 -22.55 33.03
CA ASP A 24 -25.07 -21.37 33.08
C ASP A 24 -25.66 -20.40 34.13
N ASN A 25 -24.86 -20.07 35.14
CA ASN A 25 -24.77 -18.76 35.79
C ASN A 25 -23.83 -18.89 36.98
N GLU A 26 -22.59 -18.41 36.84
CA GLU A 26 -21.98 -17.52 37.84
C GLU A 26 -20.68 -16.93 37.30
N THR A 27 -20.64 -15.60 37.39
CA THR A 27 -19.53 -14.72 37.08
C THR A 27 -18.34 -14.98 37.99
N ASP A 28 -17.13 -15.12 37.44
CA ASP A 28 -15.95 -14.65 38.16
C ASP A 28 -14.82 -14.18 37.24
N LYS A 29 -14.39 -12.95 37.51
CA LYS A 29 -13.23 -12.29 36.93
C LYS A 29 -11.96 -12.97 37.47
N ILE A 30 -11.16 -13.57 36.59
CA ILE A 30 -9.75 -13.86 36.91
C ILE A 30 -8.86 -13.18 35.87
N SER A 31 -8.50 -11.95 36.19
CA SER A 31 -7.18 -11.43 35.86
C SER A 31 -6.13 -12.32 36.52
N THR A 32 -5.19 -12.89 35.75
CA THR A 32 -3.79 -13.04 36.17
C THR A 32 -2.95 -13.40 34.95
N ASN A 33 -2.15 -12.43 34.50
CA ASN A 33 -0.86 -12.69 33.88
C ASN A 33 -0.14 -13.77 34.69
N ARG A 34 -0.01 -14.99 34.16
CA ARG A 34 1.03 -15.90 34.63
C ARG A 34 2.34 -15.38 34.06
N GLU A 35 3.13 -14.69 34.88
CA GLU A 35 4.53 -14.42 34.58
C GLU A 35 5.23 -15.74 34.23
N VAL A 36 5.57 -15.91 32.96
CA VAL A 36 6.35 -17.05 32.49
C VAL A 36 7.77 -16.87 33.00
N ARG A 37 8.11 -17.55 34.10
CA ARG A 37 9.48 -17.57 34.64
C ARG A 37 10.38 -18.37 33.70
N GLU A 38 11.31 -17.70 33.03
CA GLU A 38 12.41 -18.35 32.30
C GLU A 38 13.33 -19.06 33.31
N ARG A 39 13.40 -20.39 33.26
CA ARG A 39 14.28 -21.20 34.12
C ARG A 39 15.51 -21.66 33.32
N GLY A 40 16.70 -21.61 33.92
CA GLY A 40 17.96 -21.97 33.26
C GLY A 40 18.26 -23.48 33.29
N TYR A 41 19.00 -23.99 32.31
CA TYR A 41 19.32 -25.44 32.17
C TYR A 41 19.93 -26.06 33.44
N TYR A 42 20.80 -25.33 34.13
CA TYR A 42 21.44 -25.82 35.37
C TYR A 42 20.55 -25.75 36.62
N SER A 43 19.43 -25.01 36.57
CA SER A 43 18.49 -24.97 37.68
C SER A 43 17.72 -26.29 37.86
N GLU A 44 17.63 -27.11 36.80
CA GLU A 44 17.03 -28.46 36.85
C GLU A 44 17.93 -29.48 37.59
N LEU A 45 19.26 -29.32 37.52
CA LEU A 45 20.21 -30.20 38.24
C LEU A 45 20.27 -29.90 39.74
N ALA A 46 19.93 -28.67 40.15
CA ALA A 46 19.94 -28.24 41.54
C ALA A 46 18.62 -28.52 42.29
N THR A 47 17.51 -28.79 41.59
CA THR A 47 16.19 -29.04 42.19
C THR A 47 15.90 -30.52 42.48
N ILE A 48 16.91 -31.29 42.89
CA ILE A 48 16.67 -32.57 43.58
C ILE A 48 16.38 -32.24 45.05
N ASN A 49 15.11 -32.34 45.43
CA ASN A 49 14.59 -31.96 46.75
C ASN A 49 15.30 -32.73 47.90
N PRO A 50 15.78 -32.05 48.95
CA PRO A 50 16.43 -32.66 50.11
C PRO A 50 15.40 -32.99 51.19
N ASP A 51 14.43 -33.86 50.92
CA ASP A 51 13.48 -34.32 51.95
C ASP A 51 13.18 -35.82 51.80
N SER A 52 14.13 -36.64 52.25
CA SER A 52 13.76 -37.85 52.97
C SER A 52 14.89 -38.27 53.93
N LYS A 53 14.61 -38.06 55.22
CA LYS A 53 15.25 -38.68 56.40
C LYS A 53 16.76 -38.50 56.55
N PHE A 54 17.19 -37.56 57.40
CA PHE A 54 18.19 -37.80 58.44
C PHE A 54 18.17 -36.65 59.45
N GLU A 55 17.68 -36.94 60.65
CA GLU A 55 17.82 -36.08 61.82
C GLU A 55 19.25 -36.20 62.38
N VAL A 56 19.80 -35.06 62.82
CA VAL A 56 20.95 -34.87 63.72
C VAL A 56 22.34 -35.25 63.17
N ALA A 57 23.13 -34.22 62.81
CA ALA A 57 24.46 -33.98 63.40
C ALA A 57 25.08 -32.70 62.80
N ARG A 58 25.06 -31.60 63.57
CA ARG A 58 25.98 -30.49 63.38
C ARG A 58 27.36 -30.95 63.86
N GLN A 59 28.20 -31.50 62.98
CA GLN A 59 29.67 -31.54 63.10
C GLN A 59 30.28 -32.22 61.87
N ALA A 60 31.36 -31.62 61.33
CA ALA A 60 32.09 -32.17 60.21
C ALA A 60 32.82 -33.47 60.60
N PRO A 61 32.66 -34.60 59.87
CA PRO A 61 33.48 -35.78 60.07
C PRO A 61 34.71 -35.74 59.17
N ILE A 62 35.84 -36.03 59.81
CA ILE A 62 37.18 -36.20 59.28
C ILE A 62 37.21 -37.38 58.30
N ALA A 63 37.92 -37.21 57.17
CA ALA A 63 38.10 -38.23 56.15
C ALA A 63 38.83 -39.46 56.72
N HIS A 64 38.23 -40.64 56.55
CA HIS A 64 38.93 -41.92 56.64
C HIS A 64 39.05 -42.51 55.24
N ASP A 65 40.29 -42.72 54.80
CA ASP A 65 40.66 -43.36 53.54
C ASP A 65 40.26 -44.84 53.58
N ASP A 66 39.24 -45.20 52.79
CA ASP A 66 38.83 -46.58 52.60
C ASP A 66 39.65 -47.21 51.45
N VAL A 67 40.67 -47.97 51.85
CA VAL A 67 41.69 -48.63 51.01
C VAL A 67 41.08 -49.58 49.95
N LEU A 68 39.82 -49.99 50.11
CA LEU A 68 39.11 -50.86 49.16
C LEU A 68 38.62 -50.14 47.88
N ARG A 69 38.52 -48.80 47.87
CA ARG A 69 38.15 -48.04 46.66
C ARG A 69 39.33 -47.79 45.71
N GLN A 70 40.57 -48.02 46.15
CA GLN A 70 41.77 -47.81 45.32
C GLN A 70 42.09 -49.00 44.40
N THR A 71 41.68 -50.22 44.74
CA THR A 71 42.07 -51.44 43.99
C THR A 71 41.26 -51.64 42.70
N PHE A 72 40.01 -51.18 42.63
CA PHE A 72 39.16 -51.35 41.45
C PHE A 72 39.36 -50.31 40.34
N ARG A 73 40.10 -49.21 40.58
CA ARG A 73 40.41 -48.21 39.55
C ARG A 73 41.71 -48.50 38.77
N LEU A 74 42.51 -49.47 39.22
CA LEU A 74 43.82 -49.76 38.65
C LEU A 74 43.81 -50.71 37.44
N SER A 75 42.71 -51.43 37.17
CA SER A 75 42.65 -52.38 36.06
C SER A 75 42.06 -51.84 34.75
N ASN A 76 41.32 -50.72 34.79
CA ASN A 76 40.61 -50.17 33.62
C ASN A 76 40.81 -48.65 33.42
N THR A 77 42.00 -48.13 33.73
CA THR A 77 42.39 -46.77 33.32
C THR A 77 43.30 -46.85 32.10
N ALA A 78 42.87 -46.28 30.98
CA ALA A 78 43.75 -46.04 29.85
C ALA A 78 44.91 -45.16 30.33
N ARG A 79 46.15 -45.59 30.09
CA ARG A 79 47.35 -44.79 30.38
C ARG A 79 47.29 -43.49 29.57
N ALA A 80 46.82 -42.41 30.18
CA ALA A 80 47.06 -41.07 29.67
C ALA A 80 48.57 -40.85 29.67
N SER A 81 49.12 -40.52 28.50
CA SER A 81 50.50 -40.08 28.37
C SER A 81 50.72 -38.87 29.28
N VAL A 82 51.76 -38.94 30.11
CA VAL A 82 52.27 -37.82 30.89
C VAL A 82 52.43 -36.63 29.93
N PHE A 83 51.79 -35.52 30.26
CA PHE A 83 51.84 -34.29 29.49
C PHE A 83 53.26 -33.72 29.60
N ASP A 84 54.07 -33.94 28.58
CA ASP A 84 55.46 -33.48 28.53
C ASP A 84 55.48 -32.01 28.09
N LEU A 85 55.77 -31.09 29.01
CA LEU A 85 55.87 -29.66 28.77
C LEU A 85 57.29 -29.29 28.32
N GLN A 86 57.79 -29.91 27.27
CA GLN A 86 59.00 -29.45 26.61
C GLN A 86 58.64 -28.77 25.30
N GLY A 87 58.78 -27.44 25.28
CA GLY A 87 58.72 -26.62 24.07
C GLY A 87 57.41 -25.85 23.83
N ILE A 88 56.44 -25.91 24.75
CA ILE A 88 55.20 -25.14 24.63
C ILE A 88 55.26 -23.94 25.60
N ASP A 89 55.42 -22.74 25.05
CA ASP A 89 55.31 -21.50 25.82
C ASP A 89 53.84 -21.31 26.23
N VAL A 90 53.54 -21.71 27.46
CA VAL A 90 52.19 -21.66 28.05
C VAL A 90 51.62 -20.24 28.03
N ALA A 91 52.48 -19.21 27.96
CA ALA A 91 52.06 -17.82 27.83
C ALA A 91 51.42 -17.51 26.47
N GLN A 92 51.89 -18.11 25.37
CA GLN A 92 51.28 -17.91 24.04
C GLN A 92 49.94 -18.65 23.89
N LEU A 93 49.78 -19.81 24.52
CA LEU A 93 48.51 -20.55 24.52
C LEU A 93 47.43 -19.87 25.37
N LEU A 94 47.81 -19.29 26.51
CA LEU A 94 46.91 -18.46 27.32
C LEU A 94 46.57 -17.13 26.62
N ALA A 95 47.48 -16.56 25.82
CA ALA A 95 47.19 -15.38 25.00
C ALA A 95 46.18 -15.66 23.87
N ASN A 96 46.15 -16.89 23.34
CA ASN A 96 45.22 -17.31 22.27
C ASN A 96 43.90 -17.87 22.81
N SER A 97 43.84 -18.30 24.07
CA SER A 97 42.60 -18.70 24.74
C SER A 97 41.86 -17.48 25.30
N ARG A 98 41.01 -16.87 24.47
CA ARG A 98 40.05 -15.84 24.91
C ARG A 98 38.91 -16.47 25.71
N GLN A 99 39.15 -16.78 26.99
CA GLN A 99 38.07 -16.85 27.97
C GLN A 99 37.88 -15.44 28.55
N GLY A 100 36.78 -14.78 28.17
CA GLY A 100 36.39 -13.49 28.74
C GLY A 100 36.03 -13.65 30.22
N GLU A 101 36.32 -12.62 31.02
CA GLU A 101 35.86 -12.53 32.41
C GLU A 101 34.32 -12.52 32.43
N VAL A 102 33.75 -13.60 32.96
CA VAL A 102 32.30 -13.70 33.19
C VAL A 102 32.02 -12.98 34.50
N THR A 103 31.08 -12.02 34.49
CA THR A 103 30.55 -11.19 35.62
C THR A 103 31.06 -9.75 35.78
N THR A 104 31.02 -8.94 34.71
CA THR A 104 30.84 -7.48 34.87
C THR A 104 29.38 -7.14 34.60
N GLU A 105 28.73 -6.44 35.55
CA GLU A 105 27.37 -5.90 35.37
C GLU A 105 27.29 -5.05 34.10
N PHE A 106 26.44 -5.47 33.16
CA PHE A 106 26.23 -4.79 31.88
C PHE A 106 25.71 -3.37 32.08
N LYS A 107 26.29 -2.38 31.37
CA LYS A 107 25.77 -1.01 31.38
C LYS A 107 24.57 -0.91 30.45
N ARG A 108 23.67 0.03 30.75
CA ARG A 108 22.36 0.27 30.11
C ARG A 108 22.42 0.48 28.59
N SER A 109 23.59 0.74 28.01
CA SER A 109 23.87 0.86 26.57
C SER A 109 23.84 -0.47 25.81
N ASP A 110 24.03 -1.59 26.50
CA ASP A 110 24.41 -2.88 25.88
C ASP A 110 23.20 -3.75 25.49
N VAL A 111 22.02 -3.46 26.06
CA VAL A 111 20.75 -4.16 25.80
C VAL A 111 20.30 -4.03 24.35
N TYR A 112 20.62 -2.89 23.72
CA TYR A 112 20.35 -2.65 22.31
C TYR A 112 21.13 -3.63 21.42
N LEU A 113 22.43 -3.77 21.68
CA LEU A 113 23.33 -4.60 20.88
C LEU A 113 22.96 -6.08 20.97
N GLU A 114 22.49 -6.53 22.14
CA GLU A 114 22.08 -7.91 22.36
C GLU A 114 20.99 -8.33 21.37
N LYS A 115 19.90 -7.56 21.25
CA LYS A 115 18.78 -7.86 20.34
C LYS A 115 19.16 -7.85 18.87
N THR A 116 20.08 -6.97 18.46
CA THR A 116 20.46 -6.81 17.04
C THR A 116 21.36 -7.92 16.50
N ILE A 117 21.98 -8.71 17.38
CA ILE A 117 22.91 -9.79 17.03
C ILE A 117 22.26 -11.17 17.29
N GLU A 118 21.04 -11.20 17.83
CA GLU A 118 20.35 -12.45 18.16
C GLU A 118 19.83 -13.17 16.92
N PRO A 119 20.30 -14.40 16.64
CA PRO A 119 19.79 -15.18 15.52
C PRO A 119 18.33 -15.58 15.74
N LYS A 120 17.55 -15.60 14.64
CA LYS A 120 16.16 -16.10 14.69
C LYS A 120 16.13 -17.59 15.01
N VAL A 121 15.39 -17.94 16.07
CA VAL A 121 15.21 -19.33 16.51
C VAL A 121 13.71 -19.63 16.61
N PHE A 122 13.23 -20.60 15.84
CA PHE A 122 11.85 -21.10 15.90
C PHE A 122 11.72 -22.17 17.00
N MET A 123 11.80 -21.74 18.26
CA MET A 123 11.54 -22.60 19.42
C MET A 123 10.46 -21.98 20.32
N PRO A 124 9.61 -22.80 20.95
CA PRO A 124 8.59 -22.32 21.87
C PRO A 124 9.24 -21.57 23.06
N PHE A 125 8.56 -20.54 23.56
CA PHE A 125 9.00 -19.81 24.77
C PHE A 125 8.96 -20.69 26.03
N TYR A 126 8.06 -21.67 26.04
CA TYR A 126 8.03 -22.72 27.06
C TYR A 126 8.91 -23.89 26.63
N THR A 127 9.91 -24.22 27.46
CA THR A 127 10.79 -25.37 27.25
C THR A 127 10.37 -26.48 28.21
N ALA A 128 10.01 -27.64 27.67
CA ALA A 128 9.72 -28.82 28.48
C ALA A 128 11.01 -29.33 29.17
N PRO A 129 10.91 -30.00 30.34
CA PRO A 129 12.08 -30.57 31.01
C PRO A 129 12.89 -31.46 30.06
N TYR A 130 14.22 -31.44 30.14
CA TYR A 130 15.16 -32.16 29.26
C TYR A 130 15.30 -31.65 27.80
N THR A 131 14.63 -30.56 27.43
CA THR A 131 14.81 -29.93 26.11
C THR A 131 15.73 -28.70 26.21
N LEU A 132 16.50 -28.43 25.15
CA LEU A 132 17.43 -27.30 25.12
C LEU A 132 16.67 -25.97 25.27
N PRO A 133 17.01 -25.14 26.27
CA PRO A 133 16.37 -23.85 26.42
C PRO A 133 16.67 -22.92 25.25
N ARG A 134 15.68 -22.13 24.82
CA ARG A 134 15.80 -21.22 23.67
C ARG A 134 17.01 -20.28 23.79
N LYS A 135 17.29 -19.74 24.98
CA LYS A 135 18.46 -18.85 25.21
C LYS A 135 19.80 -19.55 24.94
N VAL A 136 19.93 -20.83 25.30
CA VAL A 136 21.14 -21.62 25.07
C VAL A 136 21.34 -21.87 23.58
N GLU A 137 20.26 -22.14 22.85
CA GLU A 137 20.30 -22.31 21.39
C GLU A 137 20.68 -21.00 20.67
N ILE A 138 20.14 -19.87 21.12
CA ILE A 138 20.52 -18.53 20.63
C ILE A 138 22.02 -18.28 20.85
N GLU A 139 22.54 -18.54 22.05
CA GLU A 139 23.98 -18.41 22.33
C GLU A 139 24.84 -19.35 21.48
N ARG A 140 24.41 -20.61 21.30
CA ARG A 140 25.13 -21.58 20.46
C ARG A 140 25.24 -21.11 19.02
N ARG A 141 24.14 -20.62 18.44
CA ARG A 141 24.12 -20.07 17.08
C ARG A 141 24.94 -18.79 16.98
N LYS A 142 24.88 -17.91 17.97
CA LYS A 142 25.73 -16.70 18.04
C LYS A 142 27.23 -17.06 18.01
N ARG A 143 27.65 -18.04 18.82
CA ARG A 143 29.05 -18.52 18.80
C ARG A 143 29.42 -19.17 17.47
N LEU A 144 28.50 -19.93 16.87
CA LEU A 144 28.70 -20.54 15.57
C LEU A 144 28.89 -19.49 14.48
N TYR A 145 28.02 -18.48 14.41
CA TYR A 145 28.10 -17.43 13.39
C TYR A 145 29.38 -16.61 13.54
N LEU A 146 29.80 -16.30 14.77
CA LEU A 146 31.07 -15.62 15.05
C LEU A 146 32.32 -16.46 14.70
N SER A 147 32.20 -17.79 14.67
CA SER A 147 33.31 -18.67 14.30
C SER A 147 33.52 -18.79 12.77
N LEU A 148 32.52 -18.38 11.99
CA LEU A 148 32.52 -18.49 10.54
C LEU A 148 32.92 -17.16 9.90
N ASP A 149 33.82 -17.22 8.93
CA ASP A 149 34.26 -16.04 8.17
C ASP A 149 33.64 -16.04 6.77
N LEU A 150 33.03 -14.92 6.37
CA LEU A 150 32.29 -14.84 5.10
C LEU A 150 33.19 -14.99 3.86
N PRO A 151 34.36 -14.33 3.77
CA PRO A 151 35.27 -14.50 2.63
C PRO A 151 35.80 -15.92 2.45
N THR A 152 36.02 -16.68 3.54
CA THR A 152 36.44 -18.09 3.44
C THR A 152 35.32 -18.97 2.90
N LEU A 153 34.09 -18.79 3.39
CA LEU A 153 32.90 -19.49 2.91
C LEU A 153 32.58 -19.23 1.42
N LEU A 154 32.87 -18.03 0.92
CA LEU A 154 32.74 -17.68 -0.50
C LEU A 154 33.84 -18.34 -1.34
N LYS A 155 35.09 -18.38 -0.85
CA LYS A 155 36.19 -19.09 -1.52
C LYS A 155 35.95 -20.59 -1.62
N GLU A 156 35.43 -21.22 -0.57
CA GLU A 156 35.02 -22.65 -0.58
C GLU A 156 33.96 -22.94 -1.66
N ARG A 157 33.14 -21.95 -2.02
CA ARG A 157 32.12 -22.05 -3.08
C ARG A 157 32.63 -21.65 -4.47
N ASN A 158 33.94 -21.44 -4.62
CA ASN A 158 34.61 -20.99 -5.85
C ASN A 158 34.14 -19.62 -6.35
N ILE A 159 33.94 -18.66 -5.44
CA ILE A 159 33.50 -17.30 -5.77
C ILE A 159 34.61 -16.30 -5.46
N ASP A 160 35.08 -15.61 -6.50
CA ASP A 160 36.01 -14.50 -6.34
C ASP A 160 35.24 -13.21 -5.99
N THR A 161 35.60 -12.57 -4.88
CA THR A 161 34.99 -11.30 -4.44
C THR A 161 35.09 -10.20 -5.50
N ASN A 162 36.21 -10.16 -6.24
CA ASN A 162 36.44 -9.21 -7.33
C ASN A 162 35.49 -9.38 -8.52
N LYS A 163 34.88 -10.57 -8.68
CA LYS A 163 33.93 -10.87 -9.77
C LYS A 163 32.48 -10.61 -9.35
N LEU A 164 32.20 -10.23 -8.11
CA LEU A 164 30.82 -9.99 -7.66
C LEU A 164 30.20 -8.75 -8.30
N MET A 165 31.02 -7.75 -8.66
CA MET A 165 30.57 -6.54 -9.34
C MET A 165 30.99 -6.47 -10.80
N PRO A 166 30.10 -5.99 -11.70
CA PRO A 166 30.49 -5.73 -13.07
C PRO A 166 31.44 -4.53 -13.11
N LYS A 167 32.53 -4.66 -13.87
CA LYS A 167 33.53 -3.60 -14.08
C LYS A 167 33.47 -3.10 -15.52
N HIS A 168 33.89 -1.85 -15.74
CA HIS A 168 34.06 -1.29 -17.07
C HIS A 168 35.16 -2.03 -17.81
N ILE A 169 34.74 -2.73 -18.86
CA ILE A 169 35.62 -3.44 -19.77
C ILE A 169 36.13 -2.42 -20.81
N PRO A 170 37.45 -2.21 -20.94
CA PRO A 170 37.97 -1.35 -22.00
C PRO A 170 37.66 -1.97 -23.38
N ALA A 171 37.31 -1.13 -24.35
CA ALA A 171 36.88 -1.57 -25.69
C ALA A 171 37.90 -2.46 -26.43
N ASP A 172 39.19 -2.30 -26.11
CA ASP A 172 40.29 -3.02 -26.74
C ASP A 172 40.69 -4.32 -26.00
N LYS A 173 39.92 -4.76 -24.99
CA LYS A 173 40.24 -5.98 -24.24
C LYS A 173 40.05 -7.22 -25.13
N ILE A 174 41.15 -7.85 -25.52
CA ILE A 174 41.14 -9.15 -26.20
C ILE A 174 40.92 -10.25 -25.14
N VAL A 175 39.82 -10.99 -25.27
CA VAL A 175 39.56 -12.19 -24.44
C VAL A 175 40.05 -13.42 -25.19
N THR A 176 41.04 -14.11 -24.64
CA THR A 176 41.54 -15.39 -25.16
C THR A 176 40.66 -16.53 -24.65
N LEU A 177 40.03 -17.27 -25.57
CA LEU A 177 39.10 -18.37 -25.28
C LEU A 177 39.84 -19.71 -25.23
N ASN A 178 39.26 -20.69 -24.54
CA ASN A 178 39.74 -22.08 -24.48
C ASN A 178 41.21 -22.24 -24.03
N ILE A 179 41.62 -21.48 -23.02
CA ILE A 179 42.95 -21.63 -22.42
C ILE A 179 43.00 -22.94 -21.60
N PRO A 180 44.01 -23.81 -21.80
CA PRO A 180 44.13 -25.06 -21.04
C PRO A 180 44.28 -24.83 -19.53
N ASN A 181 43.56 -25.61 -18.71
CA ASN A 181 43.56 -25.56 -17.23
C ASN A 181 42.95 -24.28 -16.61
N GLU A 182 42.26 -23.44 -17.38
CA GLU A 182 41.54 -22.26 -16.90
C GLU A 182 40.05 -22.33 -17.29
N ASP A 183 39.26 -21.32 -16.91
CA ASP A 183 37.87 -21.19 -17.34
C ASP A 183 37.84 -21.02 -18.87
N PRO A 184 37.19 -21.91 -19.65
CA PRO A 184 37.17 -21.82 -21.12
C PRO A 184 36.50 -20.55 -21.63
N ALA A 185 35.65 -19.91 -20.81
CA ALA A 185 34.95 -18.66 -21.08
C ALA A 185 35.26 -17.60 -20.01
N PRO A 186 36.48 -17.01 -19.97
CA PRO A 186 36.88 -16.04 -18.95
C PRO A 186 36.33 -14.64 -19.27
N PHE A 187 35.04 -14.54 -19.58
CA PHE A 187 34.37 -13.27 -19.83
C PHE A 187 34.12 -12.53 -18.50
N ASP A 188 34.33 -11.22 -18.50
CA ASP A 188 33.98 -10.40 -17.36
C ASP A 188 32.44 -10.33 -17.19
N PRO A 189 31.96 -10.26 -15.93
CA PRO A 189 30.54 -10.09 -15.66
C PRO A 189 30.10 -8.69 -16.10
N PHE A 190 28.94 -8.62 -16.76
CA PHE A 190 28.34 -7.35 -17.20
C PHE A 190 26.99 -7.08 -16.52
N LEU A 191 26.31 -8.12 -16.04
CA LEU A 191 25.06 -7.96 -15.31
C LEU A 191 25.30 -7.71 -13.80
N PRO A 192 24.55 -6.78 -13.20
CA PRO A 192 24.55 -6.62 -11.75
C PRO A 192 24.05 -7.88 -11.03
N LEU A 193 24.71 -8.24 -9.92
CA LEU A 193 24.36 -9.45 -9.17
C LEU A 193 22.99 -9.38 -8.47
N HIS A 194 22.52 -8.17 -8.13
CA HIS A 194 21.26 -7.98 -7.39
C HIS A 194 20.01 -8.34 -8.20
N TYR A 195 20.09 -8.46 -9.53
CA TYR A 195 18.98 -8.96 -10.36
C TYR A 195 18.72 -10.46 -10.18
N PHE A 196 19.69 -11.20 -9.64
CA PHE A 196 19.61 -12.65 -9.42
C PHE A 196 19.46 -12.99 -7.94
N ASP A 197 19.09 -12.01 -7.13
CA ASP A 197 18.88 -12.20 -5.70
C ASP A 197 17.57 -12.98 -5.44
N ASP A 198 17.68 -14.03 -4.63
CA ASP A 198 16.58 -14.92 -4.32
C ASP A 198 16.01 -14.59 -2.93
N THR A 199 14.81 -14.01 -2.92
CA THR A 199 14.15 -13.56 -1.69
C THR A 199 13.72 -14.70 -0.77
N ASP A 200 13.69 -15.95 -1.25
CA ASP A 200 13.33 -17.11 -0.41
C ASP A 200 14.36 -17.39 0.68
N TYR A 201 15.59 -16.88 0.50
CA TYR A 201 16.64 -16.91 1.52
C TYR A 201 16.44 -15.83 2.61
N GLU A 202 15.53 -14.88 2.43
CA GLU A 202 15.31 -13.77 3.36
C GLU A 202 14.50 -14.20 4.59
N ILE A 203 15.04 -13.91 5.77
CA ILE A 203 14.47 -14.37 7.04
C ILE A 203 13.44 -13.37 7.60
N TRP A 204 13.59 -12.08 7.28
CA TRP A 204 12.81 -10.96 7.81
C TRP A 204 12.52 -9.90 6.75
N THR A 205 11.39 -9.20 6.90
CA THR A 205 11.10 -8.02 6.07
C THR A 205 12.03 -6.86 6.46
N PRO A 206 12.30 -5.91 5.55
CA PRO A 206 13.15 -4.74 5.85
C PRO A 206 12.67 -3.95 7.08
N GLU A 207 11.35 -3.79 7.24
CA GLU A 207 10.73 -3.17 8.41
C GLU A 207 11.02 -3.94 9.71
N SER A 208 11.00 -5.27 9.65
CA SER A 208 11.31 -6.13 10.80
C SER A 208 12.78 -6.04 11.19
N TRP A 209 13.69 -5.94 10.21
CA TRP A 209 15.10 -5.68 10.45
C TRP A 209 15.30 -4.33 11.17
N LEU A 210 14.73 -3.24 10.65
CA LEU A 210 14.83 -1.91 11.26
C LEU A 210 14.17 -1.84 12.65
N ALA A 211 13.11 -2.62 12.88
CA ALA A 211 12.46 -2.71 14.20
C ALA A 211 13.37 -3.30 15.29
N LEU A 212 14.34 -4.16 14.94
CA LEU A 212 15.38 -4.57 15.91
C LEU A 212 16.26 -3.40 16.35
N GLY A 213 16.40 -2.41 15.47
CA GLY A 213 17.12 -1.16 15.70
C GLY A 213 16.39 -0.19 16.65
N HIS A 214 15.10 -0.41 16.89
CA HIS A 214 14.25 0.51 17.64
C HIS A 214 14.42 0.34 19.15
N ASP A 215 15.01 1.34 19.79
CA ASP A 215 15.13 1.39 21.24
C ASP A 215 13.86 1.98 21.87
N SER A 216 13.04 1.12 22.50
CA SER A 216 11.78 1.50 23.15
C SER A 216 11.91 2.54 24.26
N ILE A 217 13.13 2.81 24.74
CA ILE A 217 13.40 3.73 25.85
C ILE A 217 13.82 5.12 25.34
N THR A 218 14.57 5.19 24.23
CA THR A 218 15.06 6.46 23.67
C THR A 218 14.22 6.97 22.49
N GLY A 219 13.37 6.13 21.91
CA GLY A 219 12.52 6.49 20.76
C GLY A 219 13.31 6.77 19.48
N LEU A 220 14.61 6.45 19.46
CA LEU A 220 15.52 6.64 18.34
C LEU A 220 15.88 5.28 17.74
N ASN A 221 15.91 5.21 16.41
CA ASN A 221 16.42 4.07 15.66
C ASN A 221 17.95 4.09 15.71
N LYS A 222 18.54 3.12 16.40
CA LYS A 222 19.99 2.92 16.43
C LYS A 222 20.39 2.03 15.24
N PRO A 223 21.63 2.15 14.73
CA PRO A 223 22.06 1.42 13.55
C PRO A 223 22.42 -0.04 13.82
N LEU A 224 22.01 -0.93 12.92
CA LEU A 224 22.25 -2.37 13.03
C LEU A 224 23.68 -2.72 12.60
N PRO A 225 24.36 -3.67 13.28
CA PRO A 225 25.66 -4.13 12.85
C PRO A 225 25.57 -5.16 11.70
N GLY A 226 26.42 -5.01 10.69
CA GLY A 226 26.51 -5.95 9.57
C GLY A 226 27.87 -5.91 8.87
N ILE A 227 27.98 -6.68 7.78
CA ILE A 227 29.14 -6.74 6.91
C ILE A 227 28.66 -6.42 5.49
N ALA A 228 29.26 -5.44 4.82
CA ALA A 228 28.92 -5.08 3.45
C ALA A 228 30.12 -5.14 2.52
N LEU A 229 29.87 -5.48 1.25
CA LEU A 229 30.87 -5.41 0.19
C LEU A 229 31.04 -3.96 -0.25
N LEU A 230 32.17 -3.33 0.12
CA LEU A 230 32.43 -1.92 -0.14
C LEU A 230 33.79 -1.71 -0.80
N PRO A 231 33.95 -0.63 -1.57
CA PRO A 231 35.22 -0.29 -2.20
C PRO A 231 36.26 0.19 -1.18
N ASP A 232 37.53 0.03 -1.52
CA ASP A 232 38.62 0.43 -0.63
C ASP A 232 38.79 1.95 -0.46
N VAL A 233 38.22 2.71 -1.41
CA VAL A 233 38.29 4.17 -1.53
C VAL A 233 37.00 4.80 -0.95
N PRO A 234 37.08 5.94 -0.24
CA PRO A 234 35.89 6.61 0.31
C PRO A 234 34.90 7.05 -0.79
N ALA A 235 33.60 7.01 -0.48
CA ALA A 235 32.49 7.39 -1.38
C ALA A 235 32.70 8.72 -2.14
N SER A 236 33.39 9.68 -1.52
CA SER A 236 33.67 11.00 -2.08
C SER A 236 34.64 10.99 -3.27
N GLU A 237 35.45 9.94 -3.39
CA GLU A 237 36.47 9.77 -4.44
C GLU A 237 36.04 8.77 -5.53
N ILE A 238 34.82 8.22 -5.42
CA ILE A 238 34.25 7.29 -6.39
C ILE A 238 33.45 8.09 -7.43
N TYR A 239 34.01 8.26 -8.61
CA TYR A 239 33.30 8.82 -9.76
C TYR A 239 32.44 7.75 -10.45
N ASP A 240 32.96 6.51 -10.56
CA ASP A 240 32.22 5.35 -11.08
C ASP A 240 32.48 4.08 -10.24
N ILE A 241 31.41 3.42 -9.82
CA ILE A 241 31.45 2.17 -9.05
C ILE A 241 31.97 1.01 -9.89
N LYS A 242 31.90 1.14 -11.22
CA LYS A 242 32.36 0.12 -12.18
C LYS A 242 33.83 0.30 -12.58
N ASP A 243 34.57 1.23 -11.99
CA ASP A 243 35.97 1.44 -12.35
C ASP A 243 36.82 0.17 -12.13
N SER A 244 37.62 -0.18 -13.15
CA SER A 244 38.43 -1.42 -13.14
C SER A 244 39.46 -1.45 -12.01
N ASN A 245 39.96 -0.28 -11.60
CA ASN A 245 40.95 -0.10 -10.53
C ASN A 245 40.38 -0.20 -9.11
N LEU A 246 39.05 -0.32 -8.96
CA LEU A 246 38.39 -0.40 -7.66
C LEU A 246 38.47 -1.84 -7.12
N HIS A 247 39.03 -1.99 -5.92
CA HIS A 247 39.01 -3.25 -5.17
C HIS A 247 37.88 -3.22 -4.14
N LEU A 248 37.08 -4.29 -4.11
CA LEU A 248 35.90 -4.43 -3.26
C LEU A 248 36.19 -5.48 -2.19
N ASN A 249 36.00 -5.09 -0.93
CA ASN A 249 36.25 -5.94 0.23
C ASN A 249 35.03 -5.94 1.16
N TRP A 250 34.80 -7.08 1.81
CA TRP A 250 33.78 -7.19 2.85
C TRP A 250 34.28 -6.46 4.11
N ARG A 251 33.57 -5.41 4.52
CA ARG A 251 33.91 -4.56 5.66
C ARG A 251 32.77 -4.53 6.67
N ASN A 252 33.12 -4.37 7.94
CA ASN A 252 32.13 -4.16 9.00
C ASN A 252 31.49 -2.79 8.85
N VAL A 253 30.17 -2.75 9.00
CA VAL A 253 29.37 -1.56 8.73
C VAL A 253 28.19 -1.42 9.68
N SER A 254 27.69 -0.18 9.77
CA SER A 254 26.48 0.18 10.50
C SER A 254 25.35 0.51 9.53
N ILE A 255 24.21 -0.16 9.68
CA ILE A 255 23.06 -0.08 8.78
C ILE A 255 22.00 0.83 9.41
N HIS A 256 21.57 1.87 8.71
CA HIS A 256 20.73 2.93 9.27
C HIS A 256 19.29 2.91 8.76
N ASP A 257 19.11 2.71 7.45
CA ASP A 257 17.81 2.91 6.80
C ASP A 257 17.65 2.05 5.54
N TYR A 258 16.42 1.98 5.01
CA TYR A 258 16.05 1.21 3.83
C TYR A 258 15.13 2.02 2.91
N ASP A 259 15.50 2.11 1.63
CA ASP A 259 14.68 2.75 0.59
C ASP A 259 13.80 1.68 -0.10
N PRO A 260 12.46 1.69 0.09
CA PRO A 260 11.56 0.70 -0.50
C PRO A 260 11.36 0.89 -2.01
N GLU A 261 11.53 2.10 -2.56
CA GLU A 261 11.39 2.32 -4.01
C GLU A 261 12.58 1.73 -4.77
N LYS A 262 13.79 1.92 -4.23
CA LYS A 262 15.04 1.46 -4.87
C LYS A 262 15.54 0.10 -4.37
N GLN A 263 14.97 -0.43 -3.29
CA GLN A 263 15.39 -1.67 -2.63
C GLN A 263 16.86 -1.64 -2.18
N LEU A 264 17.31 -0.51 -1.63
CA LEU A 264 18.69 -0.28 -1.18
C LEU A 264 18.76 0.00 0.31
N TRP A 265 19.86 -0.43 0.93
CA TRP A 265 20.17 -0.21 2.35
C TRP A 265 21.20 0.89 2.52
N LEU A 266 20.96 1.81 3.45
CA LEU A 266 21.90 2.87 3.82
C LEU A 266 22.87 2.35 4.88
N VAL A 267 24.17 2.41 4.55
CA VAL A 267 25.24 1.80 5.31
C VAL A 267 26.35 2.81 5.56
N THR A 268 26.97 2.80 6.75
CA THR A 268 28.14 3.64 7.08
C THR A 268 29.36 2.83 7.49
N THR A 269 30.52 3.30 7.03
CA THR A 269 31.85 2.83 7.47
C THR A 269 32.38 3.81 8.52
N ASP A 270 32.18 3.54 9.80
CA ASP A 270 32.67 4.42 10.87
C ASP A 270 34.08 4.02 11.32
N ASP A 271 35.09 4.79 10.93
CA ASP A 271 36.48 4.70 11.43
C ASP A 271 36.72 5.55 12.72
N ARG A 272 35.68 6.15 13.31
CA ARG A 272 35.82 7.00 14.51
C ARG A 272 34.93 6.54 15.66
N GLU A 273 35.57 6.02 16.72
CA GLU A 273 35.20 5.94 18.15
C GLU A 273 33.78 5.48 18.57
N HIS A 274 32.84 5.25 17.66
CA HIS A 274 31.52 4.63 17.91
C HIS A 274 31.41 3.31 17.14
N ASN A 275 32.54 2.61 16.99
CA ASN A 275 32.55 1.29 16.40
C ASN A 275 31.78 0.36 17.35
N VAL A 276 30.58 -0.06 16.96
CA VAL A 276 29.79 -1.11 17.63
C VAL A 276 30.64 -2.37 17.86
N PHE A 277 31.68 -2.55 17.05
CA PHE A 277 32.67 -3.62 17.15
C PHE A 277 33.84 -3.38 18.13
N ASP A 278 34.18 -2.15 18.53
CA ASP A 278 35.32 -1.93 19.47
C ASP A 278 34.99 -2.34 20.91
N MET A 279 33.70 -2.49 21.23
CA MET A 279 33.25 -3.10 22.49
C MET A 279 33.61 -4.60 22.62
N TYR A 280 34.07 -5.26 21.55
CA TYR A 280 34.50 -6.67 21.56
C TYR A 280 36.03 -6.85 21.67
N ARG A 281 36.83 -5.77 21.76
CA ARG A 281 38.30 -5.85 21.86
C ARG A 281 38.75 -5.51 23.29
N PRO A 282 39.31 -6.45 24.08
CA PRO A 282 39.81 -6.10 25.41
C PRO A 282 40.98 -5.11 25.29
N ALA A 283 40.85 -3.98 25.98
CA ALA A 283 41.79 -2.86 25.94
C ALA A 283 43.19 -3.28 26.43
N LYS A 284 44.23 -3.01 25.64
CA LYS A 284 45.61 -2.97 26.13
C LYS A 284 45.79 -1.71 26.95
N GLN A 285 46.13 -1.87 28.22
CA GLN A 285 46.48 -0.78 29.13
C GLN A 285 47.70 -0.01 28.61
N SER A 286 47.57 1.30 28.44
CA SER A 286 48.70 2.22 28.50
C SER A 286 48.34 3.43 29.35
N ARG A 287 48.87 3.42 30.58
CA ARG A 287 48.98 4.57 31.49
C ARG A 287 49.73 5.73 30.81
N LYS A 288 49.17 6.94 30.88
CA LYS A 288 49.82 8.20 31.30
C LYS A 288 48.76 9.33 31.20
N GLN A 289 48.29 9.80 32.35
CA GLN A 289 48.70 11.03 33.03
C GLN A 289 47.87 12.24 32.57
N THR A 290 47.01 12.64 33.51
CA THR A 290 46.29 13.90 33.65
C THR A 290 47.10 15.12 33.24
N GLU A 291 46.45 16.07 32.56
CA GLU A 291 46.53 17.48 32.94
C GLU A 291 45.31 18.25 32.41
N ALA A 292 44.78 19.10 33.28
CA ALA A 292 43.64 19.98 33.05
C ALA A 292 43.99 21.10 32.06
N ILE A 293 42.98 21.79 31.51
CA ILE A 293 42.78 23.24 31.65
C ILE A 293 41.51 23.66 30.88
N GLU A 294 40.65 24.31 31.67
CA GLU A 294 39.62 25.30 31.40
C GLU A 294 39.52 25.94 30.01
N GLY A 295 38.30 26.32 29.61
CA GLY A 295 38.17 27.51 28.74
C GLY A 295 36.90 27.70 27.93
N LYS A 296 35.82 28.14 28.62
CA LYS A 296 34.85 29.15 28.17
C LYS A 296 34.05 28.97 26.86
N ARG A 297 32.74 28.88 27.10
CA ARG A 297 31.61 29.55 26.41
C ARG A 297 31.99 30.75 25.53
N GLN A 298 31.35 30.85 24.36
CA GLN A 298 30.69 32.09 23.92
C GLN A 298 29.46 31.78 23.04
N THR A 299 28.31 32.14 23.59
CA THR A 299 27.09 32.65 22.94
C THR A 299 27.46 33.81 22.00
N SER A 300 26.77 34.20 20.92
CA SER A 300 25.33 34.29 20.64
C SER A 300 25.15 34.78 19.18
N GLU A 301 24.05 34.35 18.55
CA GLU A 301 23.09 35.15 17.77
C GLU A 301 23.47 36.01 16.53
N ASN A 302 22.62 35.80 15.52
CA ASN A 302 22.07 36.72 14.50
C ASN A 302 22.58 36.60 13.06
N SER A 303 21.72 36.07 12.18
CA SER A 303 21.14 36.85 11.07
C SER A 303 20.13 36.03 10.25
N VAL A 304 18.98 36.66 10.02
CA VAL A 304 17.85 36.26 9.18
C VAL A 304 18.19 36.45 7.69
N ALA A 305 17.72 35.53 6.83
CA ALA A 305 17.03 35.78 5.53
C ALA A 305 17.45 34.84 4.37
N ASN A 306 16.44 34.12 3.89
CA ASN A 306 16.08 33.85 2.49
C ASN A 306 17.08 33.18 1.53
N GLY A 307 16.63 32.03 0.99
CA GLY A 307 16.48 31.88 -0.45
C GLY A 307 17.37 30.85 -1.14
N THR A 308 16.69 29.79 -1.62
CA THR A 308 17.05 28.98 -2.80
C THR A 308 18.27 28.04 -2.74
N SER A 309 17.94 26.77 -2.94
CA SER A 309 18.70 25.67 -3.54
C SER A 309 20.22 25.79 -3.70
N SER A 310 20.85 24.70 -3.26
CA SER A 310 22.17 24.18 -3.60
C SER A 310 23.27 24.40 -2.58
N HIS A 311 23.94 23.27 -2.32
CA HIS A 311 25.31 23.10 -1.84
C HIS A 311 25.60 22.98 -0.33
N HIS A 312 26.07 21.76 -0.02
CA HIS A 312 27.10 21.41 0.97
C HIS A 312 26.74 21.50 2.46
N SER A 313 26.25 20.37 2.99
CA SER A 313 26.41 20.04 4.41
C SER A 313 27.63 19.13 4.61
N SER A 314 28.60 19.72 5.29
CA SER A 314 29.82 19.13 5.83
C SER A 314 29.55 17.79 6.57
N GLY A 315 30.35 16.75 6.28
CA GLY A 315 30.46 15.54 7.11
C GLY A 315 30.14 14.18 6.47
N SER A 316 29.99 14.05 5.15
CA SER A 316 29.70 12.78 4.46
C SER A 316 30.96 11.93 4.18
N HIS A 317 31.72 11.55 5.19
CA HIS A 317 32.74 10.51 5.02
C HIS A 317 32.11 9.15 5.35
N GLY A 318 31.96 8.29 4.34
CA GLY A 318 31.69 6.85 4.54
C GLY A 318 30.23 6.36 4.49
N ARG A 319 29.28 7.08 3.87
CA ARG A 319 27.91 6.56 3.65
C ARG A 319 27.75 5.94 2.26
N TYR A 320 27.12 4.76 2.17
CA TYR A 320 26.90 4.00 0.94
C TYR A 320 25.47 3.44 0.89
N TRP A 321 24.89 3.41 -0.32
CA TRP A 321 23.65 2.69 -0.59
C TRP A 321 23.98 1.35 -1.26
N VAL A 322 23.62 0.23 -0.64
CA VAL A 322 23.95 -1.11 -1.12
C VAL A 322 22.73 -2.01 -1.25
N PRO A 323 22.63 -2.85 -2.30
CA PRO A 323 21.60 -3.86 -2.41
C PRO A 323 21.78 -4.97 -1.37
N ARG A 324 20.69 -5.68 -1.06
CA ARG A 324 20.68 -6.73 -0.04
C ARG A 324 21.71 -7.85 -0.27
N ILE A 325 21.94 -8.26 -1.52
CA ILE A 325 22.95 -9.29 -1.86
C ILE A 325 24.39 -8.91 -1.48
N GLN A 326 24.66 -7.62 -1.25
CA GLN A 326 25.96 -7.09 -0.82
C GLN A 326 26.04 -6.84 0.69
N LEU A 327 24.97 -7.11 1.44
CA LEU A 327 24.85 -6.79 2.86
C LEU A 327 24.48 -8.05 3.64
N HIS A 328 25.34 -8.44 4.57
CA HIS A 328 25.11 -9.52 5.51
C HIS A 328 24.83 -8.94 6.90
N PHE A 329 23.68 -9.30 7.49
CA PHE A 329 23.36 -8.93 8.88
C PHE A 329 24.04 -9.91 9.85
N LEU A 330 24.59 -9.43 10.97
CA LEU A 330 25.24 -10.34 11.93
C LEU A 330 24.30 -11.37 12.58
N ALA A 331 23.00 -11.10 12.61
CA ALA A 331 21.99 -12.03 13.12
C ALA A 331 21.60 -13.12 12.10
N GLU A 332 22.04 -13.02 10.85
CA GLU A 332 21.80 -13.99 9.77
C GLU A 332 22.85 -15.12 9.80
N ASP A 333 22.52 -16.32 9.32
CA ASP A 333 23.49 -17.41 9.19
C ASP A 333 24.46 -17.12 8.01
N PRO A 334 25.78 -16.99 8.25
CA PRO A 334 26.75 -16.70 7.19
C PRO A 334 26.77 -17.74 6.07
N ARG A 335 26.40 -19.00 6.35
CA ARG A 335 26.38 -20.09 5.35
C ARG A 335 25.24 -19.93 4.39
N ILE A 336 24.05 -19.61 4.92
CA ILE A 336 22.84 -19.37 4.11
C ILE A 336 23.05 -18.14 3.23
N PHE A 337 23.64 -17.08 3.78
CA PHE A 337 24.00 -15.91 3.00
C PHE A 337 25.05 -16.22 1.91
N ALA A 338 26.08 -17.00 2.23
CA ALA A 338 27.06 -17.45 1.23
C ALA A 338 26.40 -18.33 0.13
N ASP A 339 25.43 -19.17 0.48
CA ASP A 339 24.64 -19.96 -0.49
C ASP A 339 23.77 -19.07 -1.38
N ARG A 340 23.14 -18.04 -0.82
CA ARG A 340 22.37 -17.01 -1.55
C ARG A 340 23.24 -16.30 -2.59
N VAL A 341 24.41 -15.80 -2.16
CA VAL A 341 25.40 -15.16 -3.06
C VAL A 341 25.89 -16.13 -4.12
N ALA A 342 26.15 -17.39 -3.75
CA ALA A 342 26.59 -18.43 -4.67
C ALA A 342 25.55 -18.78 -5.73
N LYS A 343 24.28 -18.88 -5.34
CA LYS A 343 23.17 -19.11 -6.26
C LYS A 343 23.05 -17.95 -7.24
N ALA A 344 23.00 -16.71 -6.75
CA ALA A 344 22.95 -15.51 -7.58
C ALA A 344 24.14 -15.44 -8.56
N TYR A 345 25.34 -15.79 -8.09
CA TYR A 345 26.55 -15.80 -8.92
C TYR A 345 26.47 -16.83 -10.05
N ARG A 346 26.01 -18.06 -9.77
CA ARG A 346 25.83 -19.12 -10.76
C ARG A 346 24.71 -18.78 -11.75
N ASP A 347 23.59 -18.27 -11.26
CA ASP A 347 22.46 -17.85 -12.08
C ASP A 347 22.86 -16.73 -13.02
N ARG A 348 23.59 -15.71 -12.54
CA ARG A 348 24.17 -14.67 -13.39
C ARG A 348 25.11 -15.26 -14.45
N LYS A 349 26.07 -16.11 -14.05
CA LYS A 349 27.03 -16.71 -15.00
C LYS A 349 26.29 -17.49 -16.10
N ARG A 350 25.26 -18.24 -15.74
CA ARG A 350 24.39 -18.96 -16.69
C ARG A 350 23.68 -18.00 -17.64
N ILE A 351 22.97 -17.00 -17.10
CA ILE A 351 22.16 -16.07 -17.91
C ILE A 351 23.02 -15.21 -18.81
N GLU A 352 24.17 -14.74 -18.35
CA GLU A 352 25.12 -14.04 -19.21
C GLU A 352 25.63 -14.92 -20.35
N ALA A 353 25.87 -16.21 -20.09
CA ALA A 353 26.29 -17.15 -21.13
C ALA A 353 25.14 -17.43 -22.13
N GLU A 354 23.90 -17.54 -21.65
CA GLU A 354 22.71 -17.67 -22.50
C GLU A 354 22.52 -16.41 -23.37
N LEU A 355 22.68 -15.21 -22.83
CA LEU A 355 22.61 -13.96 -23.58
C LEU A 355 23.70 -13.87 -24.66
N ARG A 356 24.94 -14.30 -24.35
CA ARG A 356 26.02 -14.39 -25.35
C ARG A 356 25.66 -15.39 -26.45
N SER A 357 25.11 -16.55 -26.09
CA SER A 357 24.68 -17.56 -27.07
C SER A 357 23.55 -17.05 -27.97
N ALA A 358 22.59 -16.30 -27.41
CA ALA A 358 21.52 -15.67 -28.17
C ALA A 358 22.07 -14.61 -29.13
N LEU A 359 23.03 -13.78 -28.66
CA LEU A 359 23.70 -12.80 -29.51
C LEU A 359 24.46 -13.48 -30.66
N PHE A 360 25.13 -14.62 -30.42
CA PHE A 360 25.78 -15.37 -31.48
C PHE A 360 24.77 -15.84 -32.54
N ILE A 361 23.62 -16.37 -32.12
CA ILE A 361 22.53 -16.78 -33.01
C ILE A 361 21.98 -15.58 -33.80
N ASP A 362 21.82 -14.43 -33.17
CA ASP A 362 21.31 -13.21 -33.81
C ASP A 362 22.30 -12.62 -34.83
N CYS A 363 23.60 -12.84 -34.61
CA CYS A 363 24.66 -12.46 -35.54
C CYS A 363 24.93 -13.51 -36.63
N MET A 364 24.28 -14.69 -36.60
CA MET A 364 24.43 -15.67 -37.67
C MET A 364 23.76 -15.17 -38.96
N PRO A 365 24.43 -15.30 -40.12
CA PRO A 365 23.82 -14.96 -41.40
C PRO A 365 22.49 -15.69 -41.62
N ILE A 366 21.53 -14.98 -42.22
CA ILE A 366 20.23 -15.54 -42.60
C ILE A 366 20.27 -16.05 -44.06
N ASP A 367 21.34 -15.72 -44.79
CA ASP A 367 21.54 -16.10 -46.18
C ASP A 367 21.62 -17.62 -46.34
N GLY A 368 20.63 -18.20 -47.03
CA GLY A 368 20.55 -19.64 -47.28
C GLY A 368 19.64 -20.41 -46.32
N ILE A 369 19.10 -19.76 -45.29
CA ILE A 369 18.03 -20.34 -44.47
C ILE A 369 16.73 -20.25 -45.27
N GLY A 370 16.07 -21.38 -45.48
CA GLY A 370 14.76 -21.41 -46.15
C GLY A 370 13.74 -20.53 -45.41
N LYS A 371 12.76 -19.99 -46.13
CA LYS A 371 11.60 -19.35 -45.50
C LYS A 371 10.58 -20.42 -45.10
N LEU A 372 9.66 -20.03 -44.21
CA LEU A 372 8.47 -20.86 -43.99
C LEU A 372 7.72 -21.03 -45.31
N ASP A 373 7.17 -22.22 -45.52
CA ASP A 373 6.39 -22.54 -46.71
C ASP A 373 5.18 -21.60 -46.85
N ASP A 374 5.05 -20.97 -48.03
CA ASP A 374 4.05 -19.93 -48.30
C ASP A 374 2.61 -20.46 -48.14
N GLU A 375 2.38 -21.75 -48.39
CA GLU A 375 1.07 -22.37 -48.17
C GLU A 375 0.69 -22.43 -46.69
N ARG A 376 1.67 -22.66 -45.81
CA ARG A 376 1.46 -22.69 -44.36
C ARG A 376 1.19 -21.30 -43.83
N ILE A 377 1.90 -20.28 -44.31
CA ILE A 377 1.67 -18.88 -43.96
C ILE A 377 0.25 -18.47 -44.35
N LYS A 378 -0.20 -18.81 -45.57
CA LYS A 378 -1.57 -18.55 -46.03
C LYS A 378 -2.61 -19.20 -45.13
N ARG A 379 -2.43 -20.47 -44.75
CA ARG A 379 -3.32 -21.18 -43.84
C ARG A 379 -3.37 -20.52 -42.44
N MET A 380 -2.23 -20.05 -41.93
CA MET A 380 -2.18 -19.33 -40.66
C MET A 380 -2.97 -18.02 -40.72
N ILE A 381 -2.79 -17.26 -41.80
CA ILE A 381 -3.55 -16.02 -42.05
C ILE A 381 -5.06 -16.32 -42.12
N GLU A 382 -5.47 -17.38 -42.82
CA GLU A 382 -6.88 -17.78 -42.92
C GLU A 382 -7.50 -18.13 -41.56
N LEU A 383 -6.78 -18.86 -40.70
CA LEU A 383 -7.25 -19.19 -39.35
C LEU A 383 -7.43 -17.96 -38.46
N THR A 384 -6.59 -16.93 -38.63
CA THR A 384 -6.72 -15.67 -37.87
C THR A 384 -7.93 -14.83 -38.30
N LYS A 385 -8.50 -15.07 -39.49
CA LYS A 385 -9.65 -14.31 -40.05
C LYS A 385 -11.02 -14.77 -39.51
N THR A 386 -11.10 -15.22 -38.25
CA THR A 386 -12.37 -15.70 -37.69
C THR A 386 -13.36 -14.55 -37.40
N SER A 387 -14.44 -14.50 -38.21
CA SER A 387 -15.80 -13.93 -38.08
C SER A 387 -16.07 -12.51 -37.52
N ALA A 388 -15.27 -11.91 -36.64
CA ALA A 388 -15.59 -10.58 -36.07
C ALA A 388 -14.54 -9.51 -36.40
N ILE A 389 -13.28 -9.90 -36.54
CA ILE A 389 -12.13 -9.01 -36.79
C ILE A 389 -11.81 -8.90 -38.30
N SER A 390 -12.36 -9.81 -39.12
CA SER A 390 -12.05 -9.93 -40.55
C SER A 390 -12.43 -8.73 -41.42
N LYS A 391 -13.34 -7.84 -40.98
CA LYS A 391 -13.76 -6.67 -41.77
C LYS A 391 -12.90 -5.42 -41.55
N THR A 392 -12.04 -5.42 -40.53
CA THR A 392 -11.29 -4.25 -40.07
C THR A 392 -9.78 -4.40 -40.17
N VAL A 393 -9.25 -5.61 -40.35
CA VAL A 393 -7.80 -5.83 -40.51
C VAL A 393 -7.40 -5.55 -41.95
N LYS A 394 -6.63 -4.48 -42.16
CA LYS A 394 -6.00 -4.16 -43.43
C LYS A 394 -4.79 -5.07 -43.65
N ASP A 395 -4.54 -5.47 -44.89
CA ASP A 395 -3.37 -6.27 -45.28
C ASP A 395 -2.04 -5.57 -44.95
N GLU A 396 -2.04 -4.23 -44.81
CA GLU A 396 -0.90 -3.42 -44.35
C GLU A 396 -0.36 -3.83 -42.96
N TYR A 397 -1.21 -4.37 -42.08
CA TYR A 397 -0.77 -4.85 -40.75
C TYR A 397 -0.27 -6.30 -40.79
N VAL A 398 -0.65 -7.06 -41.83
CA VAL A 398 -0.32 -8.49 -41.93
C VAL A 398 1.10 -8.67 -42.48
N THR A 399 1.52 -7.83 -43.43
CA THR A 399 2.85 -7.92 -44.04
C THR A 399 4.02 -7.81 -43.04
N PRO A 400 4.09 -6.81 -42.11
CA PRO A 400 5.19 -6.75 -41.15
C PRO A 400 5.20 -7.94 -40.19
N ILE A 401 4.02 -8.47 -39.82
CA ILE A 401 3.91 -9.64 -38.94
C ILE A 401 4.44 -10.90 -39.64
N VAL A 402 4.16 -11.05 -40.95
CA VAL A 402 4.69 -12.18 -41.73
C VAL A 402 6.21 -12.08 -41.87
N GLU A 403 6.76 -10.87 -42.02
CA GLU A 403 8.20 -10.65 -42.01
C GLU A 403 8.82 -11.01 -40.65
N GLU A 404 8.21 -10.58 -39.55
CA GLU A 404 8.62 -10.94 -38.18
C GLU A 404 8.60 -12.46 -37.96
N VAL A 405 7.53 -13.15 -38.37
CA VAL A 405 7.42 -14.61 -38.28
C VAL A 405 8.52 -15.32 -39.09
N ASN A 406 8.88 -14.80 -40.27
CA ASN A 406 9.96 -15.36 -41.07
C ASN A 406 11.34 -15.12 -40.44
N LEU A 407 11.56 -13.96 -39.81
CA LEU A 407 12.78 -13.68 -39.06
C LEU A 407 12.92 -14.60 -37.84
N ASP A 408 11.84 -14.81 -37.09
CA ASP A 408 11.81 -15.75 -35.96
C ASP A 408 12.06 -17.19 -36.40
N TYR A 409 11.51 -17.60 -37.56
CA TYR A 409 11.81 -18.90 -38.14
C TYR A 409 13.30 -19.04 -38.46
N ALA A 410 13.88 -18.03 -39.13
CA ALA A 410 15.30 -18.04 -39.46
C ALA A 410 16.17 -18.11 -38.21
N ARG A 411 15.85 -17.32 -37.19
CA ARG A 411 16.51 -17.34 -35.88
C ARG A 411 16.42 -18.71 -35.21
N THR A 412 15.26 -19.37 -35.30
CA THR A 412 15.03 -20.71 -34.75
C THR A 412 15.87 -21.76 -35.47
N MET A 413 15.95 -21.69 -36.81
CA MET A 413 16.80 -22.59 -37.60
C MET A 413 18.29 -22.38 -37.28
N ASN A 414 18.73 -21.13 -37.16
CA ASN A 414 20.09 -20.81 -36.72
C ASN A 414 20.38 -21.35 -35.32
N SER A 415 19.44 -21.22 -34.39
CA SER A 415 19.56 -21.80 -33.05
C SER A 415 19.74 -23.32 -33.09
N MET A 416 18.94 -24.04 -33.91
CA MET A 416 19.07 -25.50 -34.05
C MET A 416 20.44 -25.90 -34.62
N ILE A 417 20.89 -25.23 -35.69
CA ILE A 417 22.19 -25.48 -36.31
C ILE A 417 23.32 -25.19 -35.31
N PHE A 418 23.24 -24.05 -34.61
CA PHE A 418 24.21 -23.64 -33.60
C PHE A 418 24.32 -24.64 -32.46
N GLU A 419 23.19 -25.14 -31.95
CA GLU A 419 23.15 -26.18 -30.93
C GLU A 419 23.77 -27.49 -31.41
N GLU A 420 23.48 -27.93 -32.64
CA GLU A 420 24.02 -29.16 -33.23
C GLU A 420 25.55 -29.06 -33.43
N VAL A 421 26.03 -27.93 -33.95
CA VAL A 421 27.48 -27.67 -34.13
C VAL A 421 28.19 -27.62 -32.77
N THR A 422 27.60 -26.94 -31.78
CA THR A 422 28.17 -26.86 -30.42
C THR A 422 28.23 -28.23 -29.74
N GLN A 423 27.24 -29.09 -29.96
CA GLN A 423 27.21 -30.45 -29.40
C GLN A 423 28.16 -31.42 -30.10
N SER A 424 28.40 -31.25 -31.41
CA SER A 424 29.26 -32.12 -32.19
C SER A 424 30.76 -31.86 -31.97
N ASP A 425 31.16 -30.62 -31.66
CA ASP A 425 32.54 -30.29 -31.28
C ASP A 425 32.64 -29.51 -29.94
N PRO A 426 32.50 -30.19 -28.79
CA PRO A 426 32.54 -29.53 -27.48
C PRO A 426 33.90 -28.92 -27.12
N ILE A 427 34.99 -29.31 -27.80
CA ILE A 427 36.35 -28.84 -27.48
C ILE A 427 36.56 -27.44 -28.06
N SER A 428 36.21 -27.25 -29.33
CA SER A 428 36.30 -25.93 -29.97
C SER A 428 35.31 -24.93 -29.36
N PHE A 429 34.14 -25.40 -28.92
CA PHE A 429 33.07 -24.56 -28.38
C PHE A 429 32.94 -24.60 -26.84
N ALA A 430 33.99 -24.97 -26.12
CA ALA A 430 33.96 -25.05 -24.64
C ALA A 430 33.59 -23.73 -23.95
N PHE A 431 33.75 -22.59 -24.63
CA PHE A 431 33.36 -21.27 -24.14
C PHE A 431 31.84 -20.99 -24.23
N ILE A 432 31.07 -21.86 -24.89
CA ILE A 432 29.63 -21.69 -25.10
C ILE A 432 28.88 -22.54 -24.07
N THR A 433 27.97 -21.92 -23.32
CA THR A 433 27.04 -22.63 -22.45
C THR A 433 25.68 -22.66 -23.11
N LEU A 434 25.21 -23.85 -23.51
CA LEU A 434 23.87 -24.02 -24.06
C LEU A 434 22.82 -23.90 -22.94
N PRO A 435 21.64 -23.32 -23.24
CA PRO A 435 20.56 -23.22 -22.28
C PRO A 435 20.12 -24.62 -21.84
N LEU A 436 19.83 -24.78 -20.55
CA LEU A 436 19.34 -26.05 -20.02
C LEU A 436 17.94 -26.31 -20.57
N LYS A 437 17.84 -27.15 -21.61
CA LYS A 437 16.55 -27.64 -22.07
C LYS A 437 15.90 -28.43 -20.93
N GLN A 438 14.73 -27.98 -20.49
CA GLN A 438 13.90 -28.78 -19.61
C GLN A 438 13.63 -30.11 -20.31
N ARG A 439 14.28 -31.17 -19.84
CA ARG A 439 14.05 -32.52 -20.37
C ARG A 439 12.61 -32.87 -20.05
N ARG A 440 11.75 -32.82 -21.07
CA ARG A 440 10.43 -33.45 -20.99
C ARG A 440 10.70 -34.91 -20.69
N ILE A 441 10.16 -35.42 -19.58
CA ILE A 441 10.25 -36.84 -19.25
C ILE A 441 9.53 -37.56 -20.39
N ILE A 442 10.29 -38.19 -21.29
CA ILE A 442 9.71 -38.92 -22.42
C ILE A 442 9.09 -40.18 -21.82
N PRO A 443 7.76 -40.34 -21.88
CA PRO A 443 7.14 -41.54 -21.33
C PRO A 443 7.61 -42.77 -22.11
N ARG A 444 7.89 -43.89 -21.41
CA ARG A 444 8.42 -45.12 -22.03
C ARG A 444 7.54 -45.68 -23.16
N THR A 445 6.24 -45.40 -23.12
CA THR A 445 5.23 -45.87 -24.07
C THR A 445 4.84 -44.81 -25.10
N GLY A 446 5.47 -43.63 -25.09
CA GLY A 446 5.00 -42.47 -25.87
C GLY A 446 3.72 -41.81 -25.30
N CYS A 447 3.13 -42.41 -24.27
CA CYS A 447 1.96 -41.93 -23.54
C CYS A 447 2.36 -41.71 -22.08
N ILE A 448 1.91 -40.61 -21.48
CA ILE A 448 2.08 -40.40 -20.03
C ILE A 448 1.29 -41.51 -19.32
N ASP A 449 1.92 -42.24 -18.39
CA ASP A 449 1.21 -43.20 -17.54
C ASP A 449 0.25 -42.43 -16.64
N ILE A 450 -0.98 -42.32 -17.11
CA ILE A 450 -2.09 -41.74 -16.38
C ILE A 450 -2.58 -42.84 -15.43
N PRO A 451 -2.63 -42.59 -14.10
CA PRO A 451 -3.24 -43.53 -13.17
C PRO A 451 -4.63 -43.92 -13.65
N GLU A 452 -5.07 -45.16 -13.44
CA GLU A 452 -6.46 -45.55 -13.71
C GLU A 452 -7.40 -44.69 -12.85
N TYR A 453 -7.87 -43.59 -13.42
CA TYR A 453 -8.91 -42.75 -12.84
C TYR A 453 -10.13 -42.87 -13.74
N SER A 454 -11.27 -43.12 -13.11
CA SER A 454 -12.55 -43.17 -13.78
C SER A 454 -12.91 -41.76 -14.27
N PHE A 455 -12.48 -41.41 -15.49
CA PHE A 455 -12.80 -40.10 -16.08
C PHE A 455 -14.30 -39.84 -16.05
N ASN A 456 -15.11 -40.87 -16.32
CA ASN A 456 -16.57 -40.74 -16.31
C ASN A 456 -17.09 -40.38 -14.91
N GLU A 457 -16.60 -41.02 -13.84
CA GLU A 457 -17.02 -40.67 -12.46
C GLU A 457 -16.56 -39.27 -12.07
N VAL A 458 -15.30 -38.92 -12.36
CA VAL A 458 -14.76 -37.59 -12.03
C VAL A 458 -15.46 -36.50 -12.85
N PHE A 459 -15.76 -36.78 -14.12
CA PHE A 459 -16.50 -35.88 -14.99
C PHE A 459 -17.94 -35.73 -14.55
N ASP A 460 -18.62 -36.81 -14.15
CA ASP A 460 -19.98 -36.75 -13.65
C ASP A 460 -20.05 -36.02 -12.31
N GLN A 461 -19.09 -36.23 -11.41
CA GLN A 461 -18.93 -35.44 -10.18
C GLN A 461 -18.68 -33.96 -10.49
N PHE A 462 -17.78 -33.66 -11.44
CA PHE A 462 -17.48 -32.29 -11.85
C PHE A 462 -18.71 -31.62 -12.49
N LYS A 463 -19.41 -32.30 -13.39
CA LYS A 463 -20.66 -31.85 -14.00
C LYS A 463 -21.76 -31.69 -12.97
N PHE A 464 -21.79 -32.54 -11.94
CA PHE A 464 -22.71 -32.43 -10.82
C PHE A 464 -22.44 -31.18 -9.97
N ILE A 465 -21.18 -30.89 -9.66
CA ILE A 465 -20.80 -29.71 -8.87
C ILE A 465 -20.91 -28.41 -9.69
N SER A 466 -20.64 -28.49 -10.99
CA SER A 466 -20.57 -27.34 -11.89
C SER A 466 -21.95 -26.73 -12.16
N LEU A 467 -22.00 -25.40 -12.13
CA LEU A 467 -23.18 -24.58 -12.37
C LEU A 467 -23.45 -24.41 -13.88
N LEU A 468 -22.40 -24.13 -14.66
CA LEU A 468 -22.51 -23.74 -16.08
C LEU A 468 -22.67 -24.93 -17.03
N THR A 469 -23.44 -25.94 -16.63
CA THR A 469 -23.65 -27.16 -17.42
C THR A 469 -24.93 -27.12 -18.24
N SER A 470 -25.81 -26.15 -17.99
CA SER A 470 -27.13 -26.03 -18.60
C SER A 470 -27.22 -24.75 -19.44
N LYS A 471 -27.67 -24.87 -20.69
CA LYS A 471 -27.88 -23.74 -21.60
C LYS A 471 -28.84 -22.68 -21.00
N PRO A 472 -30.02 -23.04 -20.45
CA PRO A 472 -30.89 -22.12 -19.72
C PRO A 472 -30.19 -21.31 -18.63
N ALA A 473 -29.29 -21.92 -17.84
CA ALA A 473 -28.56 -21.22 -16.79
C ALA A 473 -27.54 -20.21 -17.36
N ILE A 474 -26.88 -20.55 -18.46
CA ILE A 474 -25.95 -19.64 -19.15
C ILE A 474 -26.72 -18.45 -19.76
N ASP A 475 -27.83 -18.72 -20.45
CA ASP A 475 -28.66 -17.69 -21.07
C ASP A 475 -29.30 -16.77 -20.02
N ALA A 476 -29.72 -17.31 -18.87
CA ALA A 476 -30.21 -16.52 -17.74
C ALA A 476 -29.11 -15.64 -17.13
N LEU A 477 -27.90 -16.15 -16.94
CA LEU A 477 -26.77 -15.34 -16.45
C LEU A 477 -26.39 -14.23 -17.43
N LYS A 478 -26.45 -14.50 -18.74
CA LYS A 478 -26.22 -13.48 -19.76
C LYS A 478 -27.25 -12.35 -19.65
N LEU A 479 -28.53 -12.69 -19.47
CA LEU A 479 -29.59 -11.70 -19.26
C LEU A 479 -29.39 -10.90 -17.96
N VAL A 480 -29.08 -11.58 -16.85
CA VAL A 480 -28.78 -10.91 -15.58
C VAL A 480 -27.62 -9.93 -15.75
N ARG A 481 -26.56 -10.34 -16.45
CA ARG A 481 -25.41 -9.48 -16.72
C ARG A 481 -25.78 -8.27 -17.57
N THR A 482 -26.56 -8.44 -18.64
CA THR A 482 -26.98 -7.30 -19.48
C THR A 482 -27.84 -6.29 -18.73
N GLU A 483 -28.73 -6.76 -17.85
CA GLU A 483 -29.52 -5.86 -16.99
C GLU A 483 -28.65 -5.13 -15.96
N CYS A 484 -27.65 -5.82 -15.39
CA CYS A 484 -26.67 -5.20 -14.48
C CYS A 484 -25.81 -4.15 -15.20
N ASP A 485 -25.30 -4.45 -16.39
CA ASP A 485 -24.50 -3.52 -17.18
C ASP A 485 -25.36 -2.30 -17.63
N TYR A 486 -26.67 -2.48 -17.86
CA TYR A 486 -27.58 -1.37 -18.12
C TYR A 486 -27.67 -0.41 -16.92
N VAL A 487 -27.78 -0.95 -15.70
CA VAL A 487 -27.82 -0.15 -14.45
C VAL A 487 -26.56 0.68 -14.28
N ILE A 488 -25.38 0.08 -14.47
CA ILE A 488 -24.09 0.79 -14.31
C ILE A 488 -23.95 1.92 -15.33
N ASN A 489 -24.27 1.66 -16.59
CA ASN A 489 -24.00 2.62 -17.67
C ASN A 489 -25.04 3.76 -17.76
N ASN A 490 -26.31 3.47 -17.46
CA ASN A 490 -27.41 4.41 -17.72
C ASN A 490 -27.96 5.10 -16.47
N LEU A 491 -27.72 4.57 -15.27
CA LEU A 491 -28.22 5.17 -14.03
C LEU A 491 -27.13 5.95 -13.29
N SER A 492 -27.58 6.77 -12.36
CA SER A 492 -26.73 7.58 -11.48
C SER A 492 -27.53 7.95 -10.25
N LEU A 493 -27.00 7.70 -9.05
CA LEU A 493 -27.72 8.03 -7.79
C LEU A 493 -27.82 9.54 -7.59
N LEU A 494 -26.79 10.26 -8.01
CA LEU A 494 -26.69 11.71 -7.92
C LEU A 494 -26.59 12.30 -9.32
N GLN A 495 -27.03 13.55 -9.48
CA GLN A 495 -27.00 14.23 -10.76
C GLN A 495 -25.55 14.48 -11.20
N LYS A 496 -25.17 13.97 -12.36
CA LYS A 496 -23.78 14.04 -12.90
C LYS A 496 -23.37 15.47 -13.32
N THR A 497 -24.32 16.24 -13.86
CA THR A 497 -24.04 17.58 -14.39
C THR A 497 -25.17 18.54 -14.10
N ILE A 498 -24.81 19.75 -13.67
CA ILE A 498 -25.74 20.86 -13.46
C ILE A 498 -25.51 21.88 -14.59
N PRO A 499 -26.48 22.05 -15.52
CA PRO A 499 -26.26 22.87 -16.71
C PRO A 499 -26.20 24.37 -16.39
N LYS A 500 -26.90 24.83 -15.35
CA LYS A 500 -26.96 26.22 -14.90
C LYS A 500 -26.88 26.30 -13.39
N HIS A 501 -26.28 27.35 -12.84
CA HIS A 501 -26.29 27.62 -11.40
C HIS A 501 -27.73 27.65 -10.86
N VAL A 502 -27.94 27.03 -9.71
CA VAL A 502 -29.27 26.87 -9.07
C VAL A 502 -29.23 27.35 -7.63
N LYS A 503 -30.39 27.65 -7.05
CA LYS A 503 -30.48 27.93 -5.61
C LYS A 503 -30.19 26.65 -4.80
N LEU A 504 -29.83 26.79 -3.54
CA LEU A 504 -29.51 25.63 -2.69
C LEU A 504 -30.71 24.66 -2.54
N ASP A 505 -31.92 25.18 -2.38
CA ASP A 505 -33.13 24.35 -2.24
C ASP A 505 -33.49 23.60 -3.54
N GLU A 506 -33.26 24.25 -4.68
CA GLU A 506 -33.42 23.65 -6.01
C GLU A 506 -32.38 22.55 -6.23
N PHE A 507 -31.13 22.78 -5.81
CA PHE A 507 -30.08 21.77 -5.83
C PHE A 507 -30.45 20.55 -4.98
N GLU A 508 -30.92 20.75 -3.74
CA GLU A 508 -31.35 19.64 -2.88
C GLU A 508 -32.48 18.85 -3.54
N SER A 509 -33.48 19.57 -4.08
CA SER A 509 -34.63 18.96 -4.76
C SER A 509 -34.20 18.17 -6.00
N MET A 510 -33.26 18.68 -6.79
CA MET A 510 -32.71 17.97 -7.96
C MET A 510 -32.00 16.68 -7.56
N GLN A 511 -31.13 16.73 -6.55
CA GLN A 511 -30.44 15.53 -6.06
C GLN A 511 -31.44 14.53 -5.49
N PHE A 512 -32.39 14.99 -4.67
CA PHE A 512 -33.42 14.15 -4.08
C PHE A 512 -34.30 13.46 -5.14
N ASN A 513 -34.70 14.19 -6.19
CA ASN A 513 -35.49 13.62 -7.29
C ASN A 513 -34.68 12.53 -8.02
N GLN A 514 -33.41 12.81 -8.37
CA GLN A 514 -32.56 11.84 -9.07
C GLN A 514 -32.33 10.57 -8.23
N THR A 515 -32.04 10.76 -6.94
CA THR A 515 -31.86 9.69 -5.96
C THR A 515 -33.14 8.86 -5.83
N SER A 516 -34.32 9.50 -5.72
CA SER A 516 -35.61 8.82 -5.61
C SER A 516 -36.01 8.06 -6.88
N THR A 517 -35.81 8.64 -8.07
CA THR A 517 -36.06 7.96 -9.34
C THR A 517 -35.18 6.73 -9.51
N THR A 518 -33.89 6.85 -9.15
CA THR A 518 -32.96 5.72 -9.22
C THR A 518 -33.35 4.65 -8.21
N HIS A 519 -33.74 5.03 -6.99
CA HIS A 519 -34.21 4.11 -5.98
C HIS A 519 -35.45 3.32 -6.45
N MET A 520 -36.48 3.99 -6.98
CA MET A 520 -37.68 3.34 -7.52
C MET A 520 -37.34 2.36 -8.66
N TYR A 521 -36.43 2.75 -9.56
CA TYR A 521 -35.99 1.86 -10.62
C TYR A 521 -35.32 0.60 -10.06
N LEU A 522 -34.44 0.74 -9.06
CA LEU A 522 -33.73 -0.38 -8.45
C LEU A 522 -34.68 -1.31 -7.65
N THR A 523 -35.65 -0.77 -6.92
CA THR A 523 -36.58 -1.56 -6.11
C THR A 523 -37.64 -2.26 -6.95
N ASP A 524 -38.17 -1.59 -7.97
CA ASP A 524 -39.34 -2.06 -8.70
C ASP A 524 -38.95 -2.60 -10.07
N THR A 525 -38.39 -1.77 -10.95
CA THR A 525 -38.15 -2.15 -12.35
C THR A 525 -37.04 -3.17 -12.50
N TRP A 526 -35.85 -2.91 -11.95
CA TRP A 526 -34.68 -3.77 -12.10
C TRP A 526 -34.91 -5.15 -11.47
N LYS A 527 -35.46 -5.16 -10.26
CA LYS A 527 -35.83 -6.41 -9.57
C LYS A 527 -36.86 -7.21 -10.36
N ASN A 528 -37.92 -6.57 -10.87
CA ASN A 528 -38.94 -7.26 -11.65
C ASN A 528 -38.40 -7.78 -12.99
N ASN A 529 -37.55 -7.02 -13.68
CA ASN A 529 -36.89 -7.46 -14.92
C ASN A 529 -36.03 -8.70 -14.69
N LEU A 530 -35.21 -8.70 -13.65
CA LEU A 530 -34.39 -9.85 -13.28
C LEU A 530 -35.25 -11.06 -12.90
N ARG A 531 -36.32 -10.85 -12.13
CA ARG A 531 -37.23 -11.92 -11.69
C ARG A 531 -37.90 -12.56 -12.90
N GLN A 532 -38.47 -11.74 -13.78
CA GLN A 532 -39.15 -12.21 -14.99
C GLN A 532 -38.16 -12.88 -15.94
N GLY A 533 -36.98 -12.28 -16.16
CA GLY A 533 -35.94 -12.82 -17.02
C GLY A 533 -35.46 -14.19 -16.56
N ILE A 534 -35.22 -14.36 -15.25
CA ILE A 534 -34.83 -15.66 -14.67
C ILE A 534 -35.98 -16.65 -14.80
N LYS A 535 -37.21 -16.29 -14.38
CA LYS A 535 -38.37 -17.19 -14.49
C LYS A 535 -38.61 -17.67 -15.91
N THR A 536 -38.63 -16.77 -16.89
CA THR A 536 -38.84 -17.15 -18.30
C THR A 536 -37.82 -18.15 -18.82
N LYS A 537 -36.55 -18.09 -18.39
CA LYS A 537 -35.51 -19.02 -18.82
C LYS A 537 -35.56 -20.38 -18.13
N PHE A 538 -36.11 -20.44 -16.92
CA PHE A 538 -36.18 -21.66 -16.13
C PHE A 538 -37.57 -22.33 -16.11
N ILE A 539 -38.63 -21.71 -16.68
CA ILE A 539 -39.96 -22.32 -16.80
C ILE A 539 -39.92 -23.63 -17.60
N ASP A 540 -39.15 -23.68 -18.68
CA ASP A 540 -39.02 -24.88 -19.53
C ASP A 540 -38.11 -25.95 -18.91
N VAL A 541 -37.37 -25.60 -17.86
CA VAL A 541 -36.51 -26.50 -17.11
C VAL A 541 -37.39 -27.18 -16.05
N GLY A 542 -38.03 -28.29 -16.44
CA GLY A 542 -38.94 -29.06 -15.59
C GLY A 542 -38.29 -29.68 -14.35
N ARG A 543 -38.70 -30.90 -13.96
CA ARG A 543 -38.18 -31.57 -12.75
C ARG A 543 -36.67 -31.84 -12.86
N GLY A 544 -35.87 -31.22 -12.00
CA GLY A 544 -34.41 -31.37 -11.95
C GLY A 544 -33.75 -30.39 -10.97
N TRP A 545 -32.42 -30.30 -11.00
CA TRP A 545 -31.62 -29.46 -10.08
C TRP A 545 -31.83 -27.93 -10.20
N TYR A 546 -32.63 -27.50 -11.19
CA TYR A 546 -33.01 -26.11 -11.48
C TYR A 546 -34.53 -25.90 -11.39
N ASN A 547 -35.19 -26.57 -10.45
CA ASN A 547 -36.63 -26.49 -10.26
C ASN A 547 -37.03 -25.21 -9.48
N ILE A 548 -37.73 -24.27 -10.13
CA ILE A 548 -38.26 -23.06 -9.45
C ILE A 548 -39.44 -23.39 -8.53
N ASN A 549 -40.18 -24.45 -8.83
CA ASN A 549 -41.39 -24.81 -8.10
C ASN A 549 -41.11 -25.64 -6.83
N GLU A 550 -39.84 -25.76 -6.42
CA GLU A 550 -39.42 -26.54 -5.25
C GLU A 550 -40.07 -25.97 -3.98
N SER A 551 -40.68 -26.85 -3.16
CA SER A 551 -41.35 -26.47 -1.92
C SER A 551 -40.50 -26.75 -0.68
N ASP A 552 -39.55 -27.69 -0.77
CA ASP A 552 -38.68 -28.04 0.35
C ASP A 552 -37.43 -27.14 0.39
N PHE A 553 -37.28 -26.43 1.50
CA PHE A 553 -36.13 -25.56 1.75
C PHE A 553 -34.80 -26.31 1.77
N HIS A 554 -34.75 -27.54 2.28
CA HIS A 554 -33.51 -28.32 2.36
C HIS A 554 -33.03 -28.77 0.98
N ILE A 555 -33.96 -29.19 0.12
CA ILE A 555 -33.65 -29.56 -1.27
C ILE A 555 -33.16 -28.33 -2.03
N TYR A 556 -33.80 -27.18 -1.81
CA TYR A 556 -33.37 -25.92 -2.40
C TYR A 556 -31.94 -25.53 -1.97
N GLN A 557 -31.60 -25.61 -0.68
CA GLN A 557 -30.25 -25.26 -0.20
C GLN A 557 -29.12 -26.08 -0.84
N VAL A 558 -29.37 -27.36 -1.13
CA VAL A 558 -28.38 -28.26 -1.77
C VAL A 558 -28.45 -28.17 -3.31
N SER A 559 -29.46 -27.49 -3.86
CA SER A 559 -29.69 -27.40 -5.30
C SER A 559 -28.66 -26.54 -6.03
N LYS A 560 -28.54 -26.76 -7.35
CA LYS A 560 -27.77 -25.87 -8.23
C LYS A 560 -28.44 -24.51 -8.39
N LEU A 561 -29.77 -24.45 -8.23
CA LEU A 561 -30.53 -23.20 -8.28
C LEU A 561 -30.14 -22.24 -7.15
N LYS A 562 -29.88 -22.75 -5.93
CA LYS A 562 -29.38 -21.90 -4.83
C LYS A 562 -28.04 -21.26 -5.17
N LYS A 563 -27.07 -22.05 -5.64
CA LYS A 563 -25.76 -21.54 -6.11
C LYS A 563 -25.91 -20.54 -7.26
N PHE A 564 -26.88 -20.76 -8.15
CA PHE A 564 -27.22 -19.82 -9.22
C PHE A 564 -27.72 -18.48 -8.66
N ILE A 565 -28.71 -18.51 -7.77
CA ILE A 565 -29.32 -17.30 -7.19
C ILE A 565 -28.32 -16.56 -6.31
N GLU A 566 -27.45 -17.26 -5.58
CA GLU A 566 -26.34 -16.65 -4.85
C GLU A 566 -25.37 -15.92 -5.76
N ARG A 567 -25.02 -16.51 -6.92
CA ARG A 567 -24.21 -15.81 -7.92
C ARG A 567 -24.91 -14.57 -8.46
N VAL A 568 -26.22 -14.65 -8.74
CA VAL A 568 -27.02 -13.48 -9.13
C VAL A 568 -27.01 -12.42 -8.03
N LYS A 569 -27.14 -12.82 -6.76
CA LYS A 569 -27.04 -11.92 -5.60
C LYS A 569 -25.71 -11.17 -5.61
N PHE A 570 -24.59 -11.88 -5.74
CA PHE A 570 -23.28 -11.25 -5.79
C PHE A 570 -23.12 -10.31 -6.99
N MET A 571 -23.64 -10.68 -8.17
CA MET A 571 -23.63 -9.79 -9.33
C MET A 571 -24.45 -8.52 -9.08
N MET A 572 -25.61 -8.61 -8.45
CA MET A 572 -26.42 -7.44 -8.08
C MET A 572 -25.69 -6.55 -7.06
N GLN A 573 -25.08 -7.14 -6.03
CA GLN A 573 -24.31 -6.41 -5.03
C GLN A 573 -23.11 -5.68 -5.64
N ASP A 574 -22.37 -6.35 -6.53
CA ASP A 574 -21.24 -5.79 -7.26
C ASP A 574 -21.69 -4.61 -8.14
N THR A 575 -22.81 -4.78 -8.85
CA THR A 575 -23.42 -3.73 -9.69
C THR A 575 -23.82 -2.51 -8.86
N LEU A 576 -24.46 -2.71 -7.71
CA LEU A 576 -24.81 -1.63 -6.79
C LEU A 576 -23.57 -0.92 -6.25
N ARG A 577 -22.51 -1.68 -5.95
CA ARG A 577 -21.24 -1.12 -5.48
C ARG A 577 -20.62 -0.21 -6.54
N PHE A 578 -20.53 -0.65 -7.79
CA PHE A 578 -20.03 0.17 -8.88
C PHE A 578 -20.88 1.42 -9.12
N LEU A 579 -22.21 1.28 -9.12
CA LEU A 579 -23.13 2.42 -9.26
C LEU A 579 -22.92 3.48 -8.16
N VAL A 580 -22.79 3.05 -6.90
CA VAL A 580 -22.53 3.96 -5.77
C VAL A 580 -21.16 4.62 -5.92
N GLN A 581 -20.11 3.84 -6.17
CA GLN A 581 -18.75 4.37 -6.29
C GLN A 581 -18.64 5.40 -7.42
N ASP A 582 -19.16 5.09 -8.61
CA ASP A 582 -19.14 6.01 -9.75
C ASP A 582 -19.98 7.26 -9.47
N SER A 583 -21.17 7.12 -8.87
CA SER A 583 -22.03 8.26 -8.54
C SER A 583 -21.39 9.18 -7.50
N CYS A 584 -20.84 8.62 -6.43
CA CYS A 584 -20.16 9.34 -5.37
C CYS A 584 -18.90 10.03 -5.88
N GLN A 585 -18.05 9.33 -6.64
CA GLN A 585 -16.84 9.90 -7.21
C GLN A 585 -17.15 11.06 -8.17
N ASN A 586 -18.16 10.90 -9.03
CA ASN A 586 -18.59 11.97 -9.93
C ASN A 586 -19.14 13.18 -9.18
N TYR A 587 -19.91 12.96 -8.10
CA TYR A 587 -20.42 14.04 -7.25
C TYR A 587 -19.30 14.80 -6.53
N VAL A 588 -18.35 14.08 -5.92
CA VAL A 588 -17.16 14.66 -5.29
C VAL A 588 -16.36 15.46 -6.31
N ARG A 589 -16.14 14.91 -7.50
CA ARG A 589 -15.44 15.60 -8.59
C ARG A 589 -16.16 16.86 -9.04
N MET A 590 -17.48 16.83 -9.17
CA MET A 590 -18.28 18.02 -9.54
C MET A 590 -18.10 19.16 -8.54
N VAL A 591 -18.16 18.87 -7.23
CA VAL A 591 -18.00 19.89 -6.18
C VAL A 591 -16.56 20.36 -6.07
N THR A 592 -15.59 19.46 -6.10
CA THR A 592 -14.15 19.80 -6.01
C THR A 592 -13.65 20.57 -7.23
N ASP A 593 -14.08 20.21 -8.44
CA ASP A 593 -13.78 20.96 -9.67
C ASP A 593 -14.28 22.42 -9.54
N ALA A 594 -15.46 22.63 -8.97
CA ALA A 594 -16.03 23.96 -8.75
C ALA A 594 -15.29 24.74 -7.64
N CYS A 595 -14.73 24.05 -6.64
CA CYS A 595 -13.96 24.65 -5.56
C CYS A 595 -12.47 24.86 -5.88
N SER A 596 -11.94 24.26 -6.96
CA SER A 596 -10.52 24.23 -7.30
C SER A 596 -9.77 25.57 -7.16
N PRO A 597 -10.30 26.72 -7.63
CA PRO A 597 -9.60 28.01 -7.51
C PRO A 597 -9.43 28.52 -6.07
N VAL A 598 -10.20 27.96 -5.12
CA VAL A 598 -10.34 28.46 -3.76
C VAL A 598 -9.70 27.53 -2.72
N LEU A 599 -9.36 26.29 -3.09
CA LEU A 599 -8.86 25.26 -2.16
C LEU A 599 -7.60 25.66 -1.38
N ASN A 600 -6.74 26.52 -1.93
CA ASN A 600 -5.44 26.89 -1.32
C ASN A 600 -5.48 28.20 -0.49
N MET A 601 -6.66 28.74 -0.19
CA MET A 601 -6.77 30.03 0.49
C MET A 601 -6.70 29.90 2.02
N LYS A 602 -5.93 30.79 2.65
CA LYS A 602 -5.75 30.83 4.12
C LYS A 602 -6.94 31.51 4.81
N GLU A 603 -7.24 31.07 6.02
CA GLU A 603 -8.23 31.72 6.91
C GLU A 603 -7.81 33.17 7.21
N GLY A 604 -8.73 34.12 7.03
CA GLY A 604 -8.47 35.56 7.21
C GLY A 604 -8.18 36.37 5.93
N PHE A 605 -8.42 35.80 4.75
CA PHE A 605 -8.38 36.54 3.48
C PHE A 605 -9.38 37.72 3.50
N LYS A 606 -8.91 38.92 3.14
CA LYS A 606 -9.75 40.12 2.97
C LYS A 606 -9.91 40.43 1.49
N TRP A 607 -11.14 40.67 1.06
CA TRP A 607 -11.38 41.05 -0.34
C TRP A 607 -10.81 42.43 -0.63
N PRO A 608 -10.11 42.64 -1.76
CA PRO A 608 -9.59 43.96 -2.11
C PRO A 608 -10.74 44.96 -2.29
N GLN A 609 -10.81 45.97 -1.42
CA GLN A 609 -11.89 46.99 -1.39
C GLN A 609 -12.03 47.82 -2.67
N ASN A 610 -10.98 47.89 -3.49
CA ASN A 610 -10.95 48.69 -4.71
C ASN A 610 -11.42 47.94 -5.97
N ASP A 611 -11.58 46.61 -5.94
CA ASP A 611 -12.07 45.83 -7.08
C ASP A 611 -13.12 44.79 -6.65
N LEU A 612 -14.38 45.24 -6.64
CA LEU A 612 -15.56 44.39 -6.43
C LEU A 612 -16.06 43.77 -7.74
N ILE A 613 -15.43 44.07 -8.90
CA ILE A 613 -15.96 43.75 -10.23
C ILE A 613 -15.28 42.50 -10.80
N ASN A 614 -13.96 42.39 -10.65
CA ASN A 614 -13.20 41.27 -11.19
C ASN A 614 -12.93 40.21 -10.11
N SER A 615 -13.45 39.01 -10.32
CA SER A 615 -13.07 37.85 -9.51
C SER A 615 -11.88 37.12 -10.15
N PRO A 616 -10.76 36.96 -9.43
CA PRO A 616 -9.65 36.10 -9.85
C PRO A 616 -9.94 34.60 -9.63
N TYR A 617 -11.03 34.25 -8.93
CA TYR A 617 -11.34 32.88 -8.49
C TYR A 617 -12.47 32.24 -9.32
N LYS A 618 -12.40 32.34 -10.65
CA LYS A 618 -13.40 31.71 -11.53
C LYS A 618 -13.15 30.19 -11.64
N PRO A 619 -14.17 29.34 -11.44
CA PRO A 619 -14.04 27.90 -11.61
C PRO A 619 -13.77 27.55 -13.09
N PRO A 620 -13.09 26.40 -13.35
CA PRO A 620 -12.86 25.91 -14.71
C PRO A 620 -14.14 25.47 -15.43
N LYS A 621 -15.20 25.14 -14.67
CA LYS A 621 -16.54 24.77 -15.16
C LYS A 621 -17.59 25.74 -14.63
N ASN A 622 -18.86 25.55 -15.00
CA ASN A 622 -19.96 26.39 -14.54
C ASN A 622 -20.06 26.43 -13.00
N PRO A 623 -20.37 27.59 -12.40
CA PRO A 623 -20.67 27.68 -10.97
C PRO A 623 -21.93 26.89 -10.63
N LEU A 624 -21.98 26.34 -9.42
CA LEU A 624 -23.04 25.44 -8.97
C LEU A 624 -24.21 26.19 -8.33
N PHE A 625 -23.91 27.19 -7.50
CA PHE A 625 -24.91 27.81 -6.63
C PHE A 625 -25.20 29.26 -7.01
N HIS A 626 -26.46 29.65 -6.95
CA HIS A 626 -26.92 31.03 -7.10
C HIS A 626 -27.18 31.64 -5.72
N LEU A 627 -26.58 32.81 -5.46
CA LEU A 627 -26.67 33.53 -4.19
C LEU A 627 -27.06 34.99 -4.40
N ASP A 628 -28.01 35.46 -3.59
CA ASP A 628 -28.37 36.88 -3.48
C ASP A 628 -27.70 37.48 -2.23
N ILE A 629 -27.04 38.63 -2.38
CA ILE A 629 -26.50 39.41 -1.24
C ILE A 629 -27.46 40.52 -0.84
N ILE A 630 -27.69 40.66 0.47
CA ILE A 630 -28.59 41.66 1.07
C ILE A 630 -27.86 42.34 2.23
N ILE A 631 -28.10 43.64 2.45
CA ILE A 631 -27.63 44.36 3.64
C ILE A 631 -28.81 44.49 4.62
N ASP A 632 -28.72 43.82 5.76
CA ASP A 632 -29.66 43.96 6.89
C ASP A 632 -29.17 45.05 7.88
N GLN A 633 -29.96 45.35 8.91
CA GLN A 633 -29.63 46.36 9.94
C GLN A 633 -28.33 46.07 10.72
N VAL A 634 -27.88 44.81 10.74
CA VAL A 634 -26.70 44.33 11.49
C VAL A 634 -25.46 44.19 10.60
N GLY A 635 -25.63 44.01 9.28
CA GLY A 635 -24.52 43.80 8.35
C GLY A 635 -24.92 43.15 7.02
N PRO A 636 -23.96 42.98 6.09
CA PRO A 636 -24.17 42.27 4.82
C PRO A 636 -24.29 40.76 5.06
N ARG A 637 -25.38 40.16 4.57
CA ARG A 637 -25.64 38.72 4.65
C ARG A 637 -26.09 38.16 3.32
N TYR A 638 -25.84 36.87 3.12
CA TYR A 638 -26.51 36.12 2.06
C TYR A 638 -27.89 35.65 2.55
N VAL A 639 -28.82 35.48 1.61
CA VAL A 639 -30.15 34.92 1.88
C VAL A 639 -30.04 33.50 2.47
N THR A 640 -29.06 32.74 1.99
CA THR A 640 -28.79 31.36 2.43
C THR A 640 -27.70 31.34 3.49
N SER A 641 -27.87 30.54 4.54
CA SER A 641 -26.88 30.41 5.62
C SER A 641 -25.65 29.61 5.16
N TYR A 642 -24.48 29.91 5.73
CA TYR A 642 -23.23 29.21 5.39
C TYR A 642 -23.27 27.73 5.81
N GLU A 643 -23.89 27.41 6.94
CA GLU A 643 -24.00 26.04 7.47
C GLU A 643 -24.92 25.17 6.62
N SER A 644 -25.97 25.76 6.04
CA SER A 644 -26.90 25.07 5.14
C SER A 644 -26.17 24.45 3.94
N PHE A 645 -25.14 25.10 3.39
CA PHE A 645 -24.37 24.54 2.26
C PHE A 645 -23.68 23.23 2.62
N SER A 646 -22.98 23.19 3.76
CA SER A 646 -22.30 21.98 4.22
C SER A 646 -23.31 20.86 4.50
N ASN A 647 -24.41 21.19 5.18
CA ASN A 647 -25.41 20.20 5.58
C ASN A 647 -26.19 19.64 4.39
N THR A 648 -26.56 20.48 3.41
CA THR A 648 -27.31 20.03 2.23
C THR A 648 -26.45 19.18 1.30
N ILE A 649 -25.19 19.56 1.06
CA ILE A 649 -24.27 18.79 0.19
C ILE A 649 -23.93 17.44 0.81
N LEU A 650 -23.53 17.42 2.09
CA LEU A 650 -23.20 16.18 2.80
C LEU A 650 -24.47 15.34 3.03
N GLY A 651 -25.59 15.97 3.36
CA GLY A 651 -26.87 15.29 3.58
C GLY A 651 -27.41 14.62 2.31
N ALA A 652 -27.26 15.25 1.13
CA ALA A 652 -27.61 14.63 -0.14
C ALA A 652 -26.74 13.41 -0.44
N PHE A 653 -25.44 13.49 -0.15
CA PHE A 653 -24.49 12.38 -0.30
C PHE A 653 -24.83 11.20 0.63
N ASP A 654 -25.03 11.46 1.92
CA ASP A 654 -25.33 10.42 2.92
C ASP A 654 -26.70 9.77 2.65
N ARG A 655 -27.70 10.56 2.21
CA ARG A 655 -29.03 10.08 1.84
C ARG A 655 -28.99 9.16 0.62
N ALA A 656 -28.21 9.50 -0.41
CA ALA A 656 -28.06 8.68 -1.61
C ALA A 656 -27.50 7.29 -1.30
N ILE A 657 -26.50 7.20 -0.42
CA ILE A 657 -25.92 5.91 0.00
C ILE A 657 -26.93 5.10 0.82
N THR A 658 -27.59 5.74 1.79
CA THR A 658 -28.56 5.08 2.68
C THR A 658 -29.73 4.46 1.90
N GLN A 659 -30.20 5.12 0.84
CA GLN A 659 -31.28 4.58 0.01
C GLN A 659 -30.91 3.28 -0.73
N THR A 660 -29.62 3.03 -1.01
CA THR A 660 -29.20 1.78 -1.65
C THR A 660 -29.25 0.57 -0.71
N GLN A 661 -29.23 0.79 0.61
CA GLN A 661 -29.31 -0.27 1.61
C GLN A 661 -30.71 -0.85 1.76
N ALA A 662 -31.74 -0.15 1.25
CA ALA A 662 -33.13 -0.57 1.33
C ALA A 662 -33.55 -1.54 0.21
N ILE A 663 -32.65 -1.92 -0.70
CA ILE A 663 -32.98 -2.74 -1.87
C ILE A 663 -33.17 -4.22 -1.45
N PRO A 664 -34.33 -4.84 -1.73
CA PRO A 664 -34.61 -6.22 -1.33
C PRO A 664 -33.90 -7.24 -2.22
N GLN A 665 -33.66 -8.43 -1.67
CA GLN A 665 -33.12 -9.58 -2.40
C GLN A 665 -34.18 -10.21 -3.31
N ILE A 666 -33.74 -10.73 -4.46
CA ILE A 666 -34.62 -11.33 -5.47
C ILE A 666 -35.00 -12.79 -5.20
N GLU A 667 -34.28 -13.45 -4.29
CA GLU A 667 -34.40 -14.88 -4.01
C GLU A 667 -35.83 -15.29 -3.60
N LYS A 668 -36.47 -14.49 -2.73
CA LYS A 668 -37.86 -14.70 -2.28
C LYS A 668 -38.89 -14.54 -3.40
N ASP A 669 -38.65 -13.61 -4.33
CA ASP A 669 -39.58 -13.32 -5.42
C ASP A 669 -39.51 -14.36 -6.56
N ILE A 670 -38.40 -15.09 -6.64
CA ILE A 670 -38.21 -16.21 -7.58
C ILE A 670 -38.83 -17.48 -6.99
N MET A 671 -38.55 -17.78 -5.72
CA MET A 671 -39.00 -19.00 -5.03
C MET A 671 -40.28 -18.76 -4.22
N GLU A 672 -41.43 -18.78 -4.91
CA GLU A 672 -42.74 -18.48 -4.31
C GLU A 672 -43.31 -19.61 -3.43
N ASN A 673 -42.89 -20.85 -3.68
CA ASN A 673 -43.42 -22.03 -3.00
C ASN A 673 -42.67 -22.38 -1.69
N ILE A 674 -41.65 -21.61 -1.34
CA ILE A 674 -40.86 -21.78 -0.11
C ILE A 674 -41.33 -20.77 0.93
N PHE A 675 -41.52 -21.22 2.17
CA PHE A 675 -41.80 -20.32 3.28
C PHE A 675 -40.52 -19.63 3.76
N TRP A 676 -40.45 -18.31 3.57
CA TRP A 676 -39.35 -17.46 4.04
C TRP A 676 -39.76 -16.81 5.37
N GLY A 677 -39.24 -17.30 6.50
CA GLY A 677 -39.46 -16.69 7.81
C GLY A 677 -38.61 -15.42 7.98
N GLY A 678 -39.23 -14.31 8.40
CA GLY A 678 -38.53 -13.08 8.81
C GLY A 678 -38.69 -11.85 7.90
N GLU A 679 -38.05 -10.76 8.32
CA GLU A 679 -37.97 -9.47 7.62
C GLU A 679 -37.34 -9.64 6.22
N MET A 680 -37.72 -8.79 5.24
CA MET A 680 -37.18 -8.90 3.88
C MET A 680 -35.66 -8.81 3.88
N LEU A 681 -34.98 -9.86 3.41
CA LEU A 681 -33.53 -9.88 3.25
C LEU A 681 -33.15 -8.78 2.24
N LYS A 682 -32.27 -7.86 2.66
CA LYS A 682 -31.77 -6.75 1.83
C LYS A 682 -30.44 -7.13 1.20
N LEU A 683 -30.09 -6.48 0.09
CA LEU A 683 -28.77 -6.63 -0.50
C LEU A 683 -27.75 -5.88 0.36
N GLU A 684 -26.58 -6.48 0.56
CA GLU A 684 -25.45 -5.73 1.14
C GLU A 684 -24.97 -4.73 0.09
N SER A 685 -25.04 -3.45 0.42
CA SER A 685 -24.55 -2.34 -0.39
C SER A 685 -23.50 -1.55 0.39
N VAL A 686 -22.97 -0.51 -0.25
CA VAL A 686 -21.91 0.32 0.33
C VAL A 686 -22.39 0.98 1.62
N ALA A 687 -21.59 0.86 2.67
CA ALA A 687 -21.88 1.46 3.97
C ALA A 687 -21.20 2.83 4.13
N LEU A 688 -21.77 3.68 4.99
CA LEU A 688 -21.17 4.99 5.31
C LEU A 688 -19.82 4.85 6.03
N GLN A 689 -19.57 3.72 6.72
CA GLN A 689 -18.32 3.47 7.43
C GLN A 689 -17.16 2.98 6.54
N GLU A 690 -17.35 2.82 5.24
CA GLU A 690 -16.25 2.39 4.36
C GLU A 690 -15.19 3.48 4.20
N ASN A 691 -13.91 3.11 4.27
CA ASN A 691 -12.77 4.04 4.21
C ASN A 691 -12.83 5.01 3.02
N LYS A 692 -13.17 4.52 1.82
CA LYS A 692 -13.30 5.37 0.62
C LYS A 692 -14.44 6.39 0.72
N VAL A 693 -15.56 6.01 1.35
CA VAL A 693 -16.71 6.89 1.55
C VAL A 693 -16.36 7.99 2.56
N ILE A 694 -15.65 7.63 3.63
CA ILE A 694 -15.14 8.58 4.63
C ILE A 694 -14.18 9.58 3.97
N GLU A 695 -13.24 9.11 3.15
CA GLU A 695 -12.30 9.95 2.41
C GLU A 695 -13.02 10.95 1.48
N TRP A 696 -14.01 10.48 0.71
CA TRP A 696 -14.82 11.33 -0.15
C TRP A 696 -15.63 12.36 0.63
N ARG A 697 -16.20 11.97 1.77
CA ARG A 697 -16.96 12.85 2.66
C ARG A 697 -16.08 13.93 3.26
N GLU A 698 -14.88 13.58 3.73
CA GLU A 698 -13.89 14.54 4.23
C GLU A 698 -13.44 15.50 3.12
N THR A 699 -13.22 14.99 1.91
CA THR A 699 -12.83 15.80 0.76
C THR A 699 -13.91 16.82 0.40
N LEU A 700 -15.18 16.40 0.37
CA LEU A 700 -16.32 17.29 0.19
C LEU A 700 -16.40 18.34 1.29
N GLN A 701 -16.26 17.94 2.55
CA GLN A 701 -16.31 18.85 3.69
C GLN A 701 -15.21 19.91 3.61
N LYS A 702 -13.96 19.50 3.35
CA LYS A 702 -12.81 20.41 3.17
C LYS A 702 -13.03 21.37 2.01
N ALA A 703 -13.53 20.87 0.87
CA ALA A 703 -13.78 21.69 -0.31
C ALA A 703 -14.86 22.76 -0.08
N VAL A 704 -15.95 22.41 0.62
CA VAL A 704 -17.02 23.34 0.96
C VAL A 704 -16.55 24.35 2.02
N GLN A 705 -15.82 23.91 3.04
CA GLN A 705 -15.28 24.80 4.06
C GLN A 705 -14.30 25.84 3.46
N ALA A 706 -13.41 25.40 2.57
CA ALA A 706 -12.52 26.30 1.86
C ALA A 706 -13.29 27.30 0.98
N SER A 707 -14.35 26.86 0.29
CA SER A 707 -15.14 27.76 -0.57
C SER A 707 -15.89 28.85 0.20
N LEU A 708 -16.18 28.65 1.49
CA LEU A 708 -16.84 29.65 2.33
C LEU A 708 -15.93 30.82 2.73
N ILE A 709 -14.61 30.65 2.72
CA ILE A 709 -13.65 31.70 3.11
C ILE A 709 -13.76 32.96 2.23
N PRO A 710 -13.61 32.89 0.89
CA PRO A 710 -13.78 34.08 0.05
C PRO A 710 -15.20 34.61 0.07
N LEU A 711 -16.20 33.74 0.26
CA LEU A 711 -17.60 34.14 0.31
C LEU A 711 -17.83 35.09 1.51
N LYS A 712 -17.28 34.77 2.68
CA LYS A 712 -17.31 35.64 3.86
C LYS A 712 -16.54 36.94 3.62
N ALA A 713 -15.32 36.85 3.08
CA ALA A 713 -14.49 38.02 2.79
C ALA A 713 -15.16 39.00 1.80
N TYR A 714 -15.90 38.47 0.82
CA TYR A 714 -16.65 39.28 -0.13
C TYR A 714 -17.86 39.96 0.52
N ALA A 715 -18.56 39.27 1.42
CA ALA A 715 -19.64 39.90 2.20
C ALA A 715 -19.11 41.04 3.08
N GLU A 716 -17.99 40.84 3.78
CA GLU A 716 -17.35 41.86 4.63
C GLU A 716 -17.01 43.16 3.86
N ALA A 717 -16.66 43.07 2.58
CA ALA A 717 -16.38 44.26 1.75
C ALA A 717 -17.59 45.22 1.63
N TYR A 718 -18.82 44.70 1.77
CA TYR A 718 -20.04 45.50 1.73
C TYR A 718 -20.40 46.15 3.08
N GLU A 719 -19.66 45.87 4.17
CA GLU A 719 -19.87 46.53 5.47
C GLU A 719 -19.76 48.06 5.38
N SER A 720 -18.91 48.55 4.47
CA SER A 720 -18.76 49.99 4.19
C SER A 720 -20.07 50.70 3.80
N TYR A 721 -21.06 49.96 3.28
CA TYR A 721 -22.36 50.51 2.86
C TYR A 721 -23.47 50.32 3.91
N VAL A 722 -23.20 49.64 5.03
CA VAL A 722 -24.16 49.45 6.14
C VAL A 722 -24.61 50.77 6.76
N PRO A 723 -23.72 51.75 7.04
CA PRO A 723 -24.14 53.05 7.60
C PRO A 723 -25.13 53.79 6.69
N LEU A 724 -24.96 53.68 5.37
CA LEU A 724 -25.87 54.27 4.39
C LEU A 724 -27.24 53.60 4.43
N MET A 725 -27.29 52.28 4.60
CA MET A 725 -28.55 51.55 4.69
C MET A 725 -29.26 51.73 6.03
N ASN A 726 -28.54 52.06 7.10
CA ASN A 726 -29.12 52.36 8.42
C ASN A 726 -29.49 53.83 8.63
N LEU A 727 -29.06 54.74 7.73
CA LEU A 727 -29.42 56.15 7.81
C LEU A 727 -30.95 56.32 7.68
N ASN A 728 -31.59 56.94 8.67
CA ASN A 728 -33.01 57.24 8.63
C ASN A 728 -33.24 58.56 7.88
N THR A 729 -33.91 58.47 6.72
CA THR A 729 -34.18 59.59 5.82
C THR A 729 -34.87 60.75 6.54
N ASP A 730 -35.81 60.46 7.45
CA ASP A 730 -36.60 61.50 8.15
C ASP A 730 -35.82 62.21 9.27
N HIS A 731 -34.93 61.49 9.95
CA HIS A 731 -34.06 62.09 10.97
C HIS A 731 -33.01 62.98 10.32
N TYR A 732 -32.44 62.53 9.20
CA TYR A 732 -31.46 63.29 8.43
C TYR A 732 -32.04 64.64 7.97
N ILE A 733 -33.28 64.65 7.46
CA ILE A 733 -33.96 65.87 7.01
C ILE A 733 -34.25 66.81 8.19
N LYS A 734 -34.70 66.30 9.34
CA LYS A 734 -34.99 67.13 10.53
C LYS A 734 -33.73 67.79 11.09
N ASP A 735 -32.59 67.09 11.09
CA ASP A 735 -31.31 67.68 11.49
C ASP A 735 -30.81 68.71 10.46
N PHE A 736 -31.10 68.49 9.18
CA PHE A 736 -30.83 69.41 8.09
C PHE A 736 -31.68 70.69 8.14
N GLU A 737 -32.95 70.57 8.52
CA GLU A 737 -33.85 71.70 8.65
C GLU A 737 -33.44 72.61 9.82
N LYS A 738 -32.95 72.03 10.93
CA LYS A 738 -32.44 72.75 12.10
C LYS A 738 -31.16 73.55 11.86
N THR A 739 -30.37 73.19 10.83
CA THR A 739 -29.06 73.82 10.58
C THR A 739 -29.10 75.04 9.65
N GLU A 740 -30.29 75.52 9.23
CA GLU A 740 -30.51 76.73 8.39
C GLU A 740 -29.39 77.05 7.38
N LYS A 741 -29.18 76.15 6.42
CA LYS A 741 -28.16 76.29 5.38
C LYS A 741 -28.61 77.11 4.16
N SER A 742 -27.64 77.67 3.43
CA SER A 742 -27.84 78.46 2.20
C SER A 742 -28.34 77.62 1.02
N ILE A 743 -29.02 78.25 0.05
CA ILE A 743 -29.51 77.61 -1.19
C ILE A 743 -28.35 76.93 -1.98
N GLU A 744 -27.15 77.50 -1.92
CA GLU A 744 -25.96 76.93 -2.57
C GLU A 744 -25.45 75.67 -1.88
N GLU A 745 -25.61 75.56 -0.56
CA GLU A 745 -25.23 74.39 0.21
C GLU A 745 -26.18 73.21 -0.06
N TYR A 746 -27.50 73.48 -0.21
CA TYR A 746 -28.47 72.49 -0.68
C TYR A 746 -28.09 71.93 -2.07
N ARG A 747 -27.68 72.79 -3.00
CA ARG A 747 -27.25 72.38 -4.34
C ARG A 747 -25.99 71.52 -4.30
N ASN A 748 -25.00 71.89 -3.48
CA ASN A 748 -23.75 71.13 -3.32
C ASN A 748 -23.99 69.75 -2.74
N GLU A 749 -24.94 69.62 -1.82
CA GLU A 749 -25.27 68.36 -1.18
C GLU A 749 -26.10 67.42 -2.05
N MET A 750 -27.02 67.98 -2.85
CA MET A 750 -27.69 67.22 -3.91
C MET A 750 -26.67 66.70 -4.94
N LEU A 751 -25.71 67.54 -5.35
CA LEU A 751 -24.63 67.13 -6.26
C LEU A 751 -23.72 66.07 -5.64
N MET A 752 -23.48 66.13 -4.33
CA MET A 752 -22.74 65.11 -3.58
C MET A 752 -23.47 63.76 -3.65
N HIS A 753 -24.77 63.71 -3.35
CA HIS A 753 -25.55 62.47 -3.44
C HIS A 753 -25.68 61.90 -4.86
N VAL A 754 -25.75 62.76 -5.90
CA VAL A 754 -25.73 62.31 -7.30
C VAL A 754 -24.38 61.68 -7.65
N ARG A 755 -23.26 62.33 -7.30
CA ARG A 755 -21.91 61.80 -7.55
C ARG A 755 -21.69 60.49 -6.81
N GLU A 756 -22.17 60.37 -5.57
CA GLU A 756 -22.05 59.14 -4.79
C GLU A 756 -22.91 58.01 -5.36
N LYS A 757 -24.12 58.32 -5.87
CA LYS A 757 -24.95 57.34 -6.59
C LYS A 757 -24.23 56.80 -7.85
N ASP A 758 -23.63 57.67 -8.66
CA ASP A 758 -22.90 57.24 -9.85
C ASP A 758 -21.67 56.38 -9.51
N LYS A 759 -21.00 56.69 -8.38
CA LYS A 759 -19.91 55.84 -7.85
C LYS A 759 -20.41 54.47 -7.40
N LEU A 760 -21.57 54.39 -6.74
CA LEU A 760 -22.17 53.13 -6.32
C LEU A 760 -22.53 52.24 -7.51
N GLU A 761 -23.11 52.81 -8.57
CA GLU A 761 -23.47 52.08 -9.79
C GLU A 761 -22.24 51.56 -10.56
N LYS A 762 -21.12 52.28 -10.50
CA LYS A 762 -19.84 51.86 -11.09
C LYS A 762 -19.09 50.82 -10.25
N ASN A 763 -19.11 50.92 -8.93
CA ASN A 763 -18.27 50.09 -8.05
C ASN A 763 -18.89 48.73 -7.70
N ILE A 764 -20.22 48.64 -7.58
CA ILE A 764 -20.90 47.38 -7.25
C ILE A 764 -21.22 46.67 -8.57
N PRO A 765 -20.80 45.43 -8.88
CA PRO A 765 -21.17 44.72 -10.12
C PRO A 765 -22.64 44.24 -10.15
N VAL A 766 -23.14 43.83 -11.32
CA VAL A 766 -24.47 43.18 -11.44
C VAL A 766 -24.40 41.76 -10.89
N SER A 767 -23.35 41.03 -11.25
CA SER A 767 -23.04 39.70 -10.77
C SER A 767 -21.54 39.44 -10.76
N ILE A 768 -21.12 38.51 -9.91
CA ILE A 768 -19.73 38.05 -9.80
C ILE A 768 -19.72 36.54 -9.56
N VAL A 769 -18.69 35.86 -10.05
CA VAL A 769 -18.49 34.42 -9.82
C VAL A 769 -17.31 34.22 -8.89
N ILE A 770 -17.52 33.55 -7.78
CA ILE A 770 -16.48 33.25 -6.78
C ILE A 770 -16.53 31.74 -6.49
N GLY A 771 -15.57 31.00 -7.03
CA GLY A 771 -15.53 29.54 -6.93
C GLY A 771 -16.86 28.91 -7.35
N PRO A 772 -17.50 28.10 -6.49
CA PRO A 772 -18.77 27.44 -6.84
C PRO A 772 -19.99 28.37 -6.83
N TYR A 773 -19.85 29.65 -6.46
CA TYR A 773 -20.96 30.58 -6.25
C TYR A 773 -21.07 31.62 -7.37
N TYR A 774 -22.28 31.80 -7.88
CA TYR A 774 -22.73 32.92 -8.69
C TYR A 774 -23.47 33.91 -7.79
N ILE A 775 -22.85 35.03 -7.47
CA ILE A 775 -23.40 36.05 -6.57
C ILE A 775 -24.08 37.13 -7.40
N PHE A 776 -25.33 37.39 -7.09
CA PHE A 776 -26.15 38.41 -7.72
C PHE A 776 -26.30 39.61 -6.78
N ALA A 777 -25.74 40.75 -7.18
CA ALA A 777 -25.71 41.97 -6.38
C ALA A 777 -26.63 43.07 -6.93
N GLN A 778 -27.38 42.79 -8.00
CA GLN A 778 -28.28 43.77 -8.63
C GLN A 778 -29.32 44.32 -7.66
N LYS A 779 -29.97 43.46 -6.87
CA LYS A 779 -30.97 43.88 -5.87
C LYS A 779 -30.38 44.86 -4.85
N LEU A 780 -29.16 44.59 -4.40
CA LEU A 780 -28.45 45.46 -3.47
C LEU A 780 -28.08 46.81 -4.12
N ARG A 781 -27.60 46.76 -5.36
CA ARG A 781 -27.29 47.96 -6.15
C ARG A 781 -28.52 48.84 -6.33
N GLU A 782 -29.67 48.24 -6.66
CA GLU A 782 -30.94 48.95 -6.79
C GLU A 782 -31.41 49.54 -5.46
N ALA A 783 -31.31 48.79 -4.35
CA ALA A 783 -31.68 49.27 -3.02
C ALA A 783 -30.84 50.49 -2.57
N LEU A 784 -29.51 50.44 -2.74
CA LEU A 784 -28.61 51.55 -2.39
C LEU A 784 -28.80 52.76 -3.29
N SER A 785 -28.96 52.55 -4.61
CA SER A 785 -29.25 53.63 -5.57
C SER A 785 -30.59 54.29 -5.27
N ASN A 786 -31.64 53.52 -4.97
CA ASN A 786 -32.95 54.04 -4.60
C ASN A 786 -32.92 54.80 -3.26
N LYS A 787 -32.15 54.35 -2.27
CA LYS A 787 -32.00 55.08 -1.01
C LYS A 787 -31.35 56.45 -1.19
N ARG A 788 -30.35 56.55 -2.08
CA ARG A 788 -29.75 57.85 -2.46
C ARG A 788 -30.73 58.73 -3.26
N LYS A 789 -31.54 58.15 -4.15
CA LYS A 789 -32.62 58.90 -4.84
C LYS A 789 -33.64 59.47 -3.86
N LEU A 790 -34.08 58.68 -2.87
CA LEU A 790 -35.02 59.14 -1.84
C LEU A 790 -34.46 60.30 -1.01
N LEU A 791 -33.16 60.29 -0.68
CA LEU A 791 -32.51 61.43 -0.01
C LEU A 791 -32.48 62.68 -0.90
N ILE A 792 -32.20 62.53 -2.20
CA ILE A 792 -32.24 63.64 -3.16
C ILE A 792 -33.65 64.22 -3.28
N GLU A 793 -34.67 63.37 -3.41
CA GLU A 793 -36.08 63.78 -3.49
C GLU A 793 -36.54 64.50 -2.20
N ALA A 794 -36.15 63.97 -1.05
CA ALA A 794 -36.54 64.55 0.22
C ALA A 794 -35.86 65.91 0.50
N LEU A 795 -34.59 66.07 0.11
CA LEU A 795 -33.91 67.38 0.14
C LEU A 795 -34.59 68.40 -0.79
N LEU A 796 -34.97 67.97 -2.00
CA LEU A 796 -35.67 68.80 -2.99
C LEU A 796 -37.06 69.24 -2.46
N LEU A 797 -37.79 68.34 -1.79
CA LEU A 797 -39.05 68.63 -1.11
C LEU A 797 -38.88 69.62 0.06
N SER A 798 -37.82 69.49 0.87
CA SER A 798 -37.52 70.43 1.95
C SER A 798 -37.21 71.85 1.42
N GLN A 799 -36.47 71.94 0.32
CA GLN A 799 -36.15 73.21 -0.33
C GLN A 799 -37.41 73.88 -0.93
N THR A 800 -38.30 73.10 -1.55
CA THR A 800 -39.57 73.63 -2.08
C THR A 800 -40.52 74.07 -0.97
N ARG A 801 -40.56 73.40 0.18
CA ARG A 801 -41.31 73.86 1.36
C ARG A 801 -40.76 75.17 1.93
N LYS A 802 -39.43 75.32 2.03
CA LYS A 802 -38.78 76.58 2.44
C LYS A 802 -38.98 77.72 1.43
N ALA A 803 -39.02 77.42 0.13
CA ALA A 803 -39.32 78.42 -0.89
C ALA A 803 -40.78 78.88 -0.81
N ARG A 804 -41.74 77.98 -0.57
CA ARG A 804 -43.16 78.31 -0.41
C ARG A 804 -43.43 79.20 0.81
N THR A 805 -42.86 78.87 1.95
CA THR A 805 -42.99 79.69 3.17
C THR A 805 -42.43 81.09 3.00
N LYS A 806 -41.26 81.23 2.33
CA LYS A 806 -40.72 82.56 1.99
C LYS A 806 -41.54 83.35 0.97
N THR A 807 -42.29 82.70 0.08
CA THR A 807 -43.22 83.38 -0.84
C THR A 807 -44.58 83.69 -0.21
N GLU A 808 -44.95 83.04 0.89
CA GLU A 808 -46.17 83.31 1.67
C GLU A 808 -45.94 84.40 2.74
N GLU A 809 -44.68 84.69 3.11
CA GLU A 809 -44.28 85.76 4.05
C GLU A 809 -43.95 87.11 3.37
N VAL A 810 -43.97 87.17 2.03
CA VAL A 810 -43.81 88.40 1.21
C VAL A 810 -45.16 88.80 0.63
#